data_AF-A0A942C523-F1
#
_entry.id   AF-A0A942C523-F1
#
_cell.length_a   1.000
_cell.length_b   1.000
_cell.length_c   1.000
_cell.angle_alpha   90.00
_cell.angle_beta   90.00
_cell.angle_gamma   90.00
#
_symmetry.space_group_name_H-M   'P 1'
#
loop_
_entity.id
_entity.type
_entity.pdbx_description
1 polymer ?
#
loop_
_entity_poly.entity_id
_entity_poly.type
_entity_poly.pdbx_seq_one_letter_code
_entity_poly.pdbx_strand_id
1 'polypeptide(L)'
;MNGFDLSNYQGRNKILWWLIGLSGSAALLASFLQLNDLSQTQAWQSLCLLMMIGLVGRLAFVMPSSSGVMAPTDALIFLAAFSLGTPVATIGAASNGFITAWFTARKRTECFYQAGTQAVATFLASTLFYKVINHNALTPLQNLTTKLPPLELFLTASVALIAVYFFSNSVLTALFQAWRQNHPTGQFWINHYLWSALHIFTTGFITTIVFILVHASSPLYLLALVPMMLASFAACRTYFTRVEAASTNLAEVNRLHFATVEALATAIDAKDQVTHEHVRRVQIYAEGLGRLFNLPELEIEALRAGALLHDIGKLAVPDHILNKPGKLTPAEFEKMKIHTTIGARILERVGFPYPVVPIVRYHHERWDGKGYPEGLSGTNIPLTARILAVVDCFDAVREDRAYRCAFSREDACQLLLQQSGKHFDPEVVETFLLHLATFEDRIIAAGLSLEPAQSNLFLPENADANAVAANRVSDQPEYLDQIAAAHHEMSSLYEIARTFSTSLNLEDTVSIFANKLKYVIPFETCAIYLYDEQKQLARAEHVTGKFADAFLGRQVMPGDGVTGWVLANRKMFCNAHPELDLASLNLDADTFKTLAVAPLLKGEHLIGLIALYSEKLMRYSTDHIRMLETISGLAADSIYNALHHAETREFALTDPLTGMPNARSLFFQFAQESNRANRQGTPLSVLMMDLDGFKKINDTYGHHAGNEFLIGIAQVIVAELRSYDYLARYAGDEFVALLPGATESDVEDLMWRVQRAVEDYTLPIHNGQRVNAGVSLGTARYGIEADSLERLLKIADRRMYKNKQLRRQHEFLMEAGEFGDAVAQVIARS
;
A
#
# COMPACT_ATOMS: atom_id res chain seq x y z
N MET A 1 2.61 -10.67 40.18
CA MET A 1 1.85 -11.85 39.71
C MET A 1 0.60 -11.34 39.00
N ASN A 2 0.69 -10.98 37.71
CA ASN A 2 -0.47 -10.68 36.88
C ASN A 2 -0.85 -11.97 36.15
N GLY A 3 -2.02 -12.50 36.49
CA GLY A 3 -2.49 -13.84 36.18
C GLY A 3 -2.80 -14.07 34.71
N PHE A 4 -2.78 -15.36 34.35
CA PHE A 4 -3.18 -15.92 33.06
C PHE A 4 -4.57 -15.44 32.63
N ASP A 5 -4.63 -14.41 31.78
CA ASP A 5 -5.91 -13.92 31.28
C ASP A 5 -6.47 -14.87 30.20
N LEU A 6 -7.40 -15.72 30.62
CA LEU A 6 -8.14 -16.65 29.78
C LEU A 6 -9.47 -16.04 29.27
N SER A 7 -9.78 -14.77 29.53
CA SER A 7 -11.06 -14.13 29.19
C SER A 7 -11.44 -14.25 27.71
N ASN A 8 -10.46 -14.25 26.81
CA ASN A 8 -10.61 -14.31 25.36
C ASN A 8 -10.89 -15.72 24.77
N TYR A 9 -10.95 -16.78 25.57
CA TYR A 9 -11.20 -18.13 25.07
C TYR A 9 -12.69 -18.51 25.20
N GLN A 10 -13.31 -18.97 24.10
CA GLN A 10 -14.62 -19.61 24.12
C GLN A 10 -14.61 -20.84 25.04
N GLY A 11 -15.76 -21.19 25.64
CA GLY A 11 -15.87 -22.21 26.69
C GLY A 11 -15.21 -23.57 26.37
N ARG A 12 -15.31 -24.04 25.12
CA ARG A 12 -14.67 -25.29 24.67
C ARG A 12 -13.14 -25.22 24.63
N ASN A 13 -12.58 -24.07 24.26
CA ASN A 13 -11.12 -23.87 24.20
C ASN A 13 -10.49 -23.79 25.58
N LYS A 14 -11.21 -23.26 26.58
CA LYS A 14 -10.77 -23.27 27.98
C LYS A 14 -10.63 -24.68 28.54
N ILE A 15 -11.62 -25.55 28.26
CA ILE A 15 -11.62 -26.94 28.71
C ILE A 15 -10.44 -27.70 28.09
N LEU A 16 -10.26 -27.58 26.77
CA LEU A 16 -9.16 -28.24 26.06
C LEU A 16 -7.78 -27.78 26.60
N TRP A 17 -7.62 -26.48 26.84
CA TRP A 17 -6.39 -25.93 27.41
C TRP A 17 -6.07 -26.53 28.78
N TRP A 18 -7.05 -26.64 29.67
CA TRP A 18 -6.88 -27.26 30.98
C TRP A 18 -6.59 -28.76 30.89
N LEU A 19 -7.29 -29.50 30.01
CA LEU A 19 -7.07 -30.93 29.82
C LEU A 19 -5.65 -31.24 29.35
N ILE A 20 -5.15 -30.49 28.37
CA ILE A 20 -3.79 -30.68 27.83
C ILE A 20 -2.73 -30.19 28.81
N GLY A 21 -2.98 -29.08 29.51
CA GLY A 21 -2.11 -28.60 30.59
C GLY A 21 -1.94 -29.64 31.69
N LEU A 22 -3.05 -30.18 32.22
CA LEU A 22 -3.05 -31.21 33.27
C LEU A 22 -2.40 -32.51 32.80
N SER A 23 -2.72 -32.97 31.59
CA SER A 23 -2.13 -34.19 31.01
C SER A 23 -0.62 -34.04 30.79
N GLY A 24 -0.18 -32.88 30.30
CA GLY A 24 1.23 -32.54 30.13
C GLY A 24 1.98 -32.46 31.46
N SER A 25 1.38 -31.82 32.48
CA SER A 25 1.94 -31.79 33.84
C SER A 25 2.04 -33.18 34.46
N ALA A 26 1.05 -34.05 34.25
CA ALA A 26 1.10 -35.43 34.72
C ALA A 26 2.22 -36.23 34.03
N ALA A 27 2.37 -36.08 32.70
CA ALA A 27 3.46 -36.71 31.95
C ALA A 27 4.84 -36.23 32.41
N LEU A 28 4.98 -34.94 32.70
CA LEU A 28 6.20 -34.35 33.24
C LEU A 28 6.50 -34.82 34.66
N LEU A 29 5.48 -34.91 35.53
CA LEU A 29 5.65 -35.41 36.89
C LEU A 29 6.06 -36.88 36.88
N ALA A 30 5.40 -37.72 36.06
CA ALA A 30 5.76 -39.12 35.89
C ALA A 30 7.20 -39.27 35.38
N SER A 31 7.60 -38.45 34.40
CA SER A 31 8.98 -38.42 33.88
C SER A 31 9.97 -37.97 34.95
N PHE A 32 9.66 -36.93 35.73
CA PHE A 32 10.55 -36.39 36.75
C PHE A 32 10.81 -37.39 37.89
N LEU A 33 9.76 -38.08 38.36
CA LEU A 33 9.88 -39.11 39.40
C LEU A 33 10.77 -40.28 38.97
N GLN A 34 10.96 -40.47 37.66
CA GLN A 34 11.75 -41.54 37.06
C GLN A 34 13.21 -41.12 36.77
N LEU A 35 13.60 -39.87 37.06
CA LEU A 35 14.98 -39.39 36.83
C LEU A 35 15.98 -39.87 37.89
N ASN A 36 15.53 -40.36 39.04
CA ASN A 36 16.41 -40.78 40.15
C ASN A 36 17.32 -41.97 39.80
N ASP A 37 17.03 -42.69 38.72
CA ASP A 37 17.78 -43.88 38.30
C ASP A 37 18.87 -43.59 37.23
N LEU A 38 19.12 -42.31 36.90
CA LEU A 38 20.11 -41.93 35.89
C LEU A 38 21.55 -42.01 36.42
N SER A 39 22.45 -42.59 35.62
CA SER A 39 23.89 -42.51 35.89
C SER A 39 24.41 -41.08 35.73
N GLN A 40 25.56 -40.77 36.34
CA GLN A 40 26.20 -39.45 36.24
C GLN A 40 26.47 -39.04 34.78
N THR A 41 26.85 -40.00 33.92
CA THR A 41 27.09 -39.75 32.49
C THR A 41 25.79 -39.40 31.75
N GLN A 42 24.69 -40.10 32.04
CA GLN A 42 23.38 -39.82 31.45
C GLN A 42 22.82 -38.47 31.90
N ALA A 43 23.07 -38.08 33.15
CA ALA A 43 22.70 -36.76 33.66
C ALA A 43 23.40 -35.64 32.86
N TRP A 44 24.71 -35.76 32.62
CA TRP A 44 25.46 -34.79 31.80
C TRP A 44 24.97 -34.77 30.35
N GLN A 45 24.71 -35.92 29.74
CA GLN A 45 24.17 -35.99 28.38
C GLN A 45 22.78 -35.34 28.28
N SER A 46 21.93 -35.53 29.29
CA SER A 46 20.61 -34.90 29.37
C SER A 46 20.71 -33.37 29.44
N LEU A 47 21.65 -32.85 30.25
CA LEU A 47 21.91 -31.41 30.33
C LEU A 47 22.42 -30.83 29.00
N CYS A 48 23.36 -31.51 28.35
CA CYS A 48 23.86 -31.09 27.03
C CYS A 48 22.75 -31.07 25.97
N LEU A 49 21.89 -32.09 25.96
CA LEU A 49 20.76 -32.16 25.05
C LEU A 49 19.76 -31.02 25.30
N LEU A 50 19.40 -30.74 26.55
CA LEU A 50 18.51 -29.62 26.90
C LEU A 50 19.10 -28.27 26.47
N MET A 51 20.41 -28.08 26.64
CA MET A 51 21.10 -26.89 26.16
C MET A 51 21.02 -26.77 24.63
N MET A 52 21.22 -27.87 23.90
CA MET A 52 21.07 -27.89 22.44
C MET A 52 19.64 -27.59 21.99
N ILE A 53 18.63 -28.18 22.65
CA ILE A 53 17.21 -27.88 22.39
C ILE A 53 16.94 -26.39 22.62
N GLY A 54 17.49 -25.79 23.67
CA GLY A 54 17.35 -24.37 23.93
C GLY A 54 18.05 -23.45 22.94
N LEU A 55 19.19 -23.86 22.38
CA LEU A 55 19.91 -23.11 21.36
C LEU A 55 19.22 -23.22 19.99
N VAL A 56 18.91 -24.44 19.56
CA VAL A 56 18.32 -24.74 18.24
C VAL A 56 16.85 -24.32 18.18
N GLY A 57 16.12 -24.42 19.29
CA GLY A 57 14.72 -24.02 19.39
C GLY A 57 14.49 -22.52 19.09
N ARG A 58 15.54 -21.68 19.19
CA ARG A 58 15.48 -20.26 18.79
C ARG A 58 15.36 -20.04 17.29
N LEU A 59 15.71 -21.04 16.49
CA LEU A 59 15.58 -20.99 15.03
C LEU A 59 14.15 -21.22 14.56
N ALA A 60 13.21 -21.48 15.47
CA ALA A 60 11.82 -21.75 15.14
C ALA A 60 11.18 -20.63 14.33
N PHE A 61 10.31 -20.99 13.39
CA PHE A 61 9.52 -20.04 12.62
C PHE A 61 8.04 -20.41 12.66
N VAL A 62 7.18 -19.40 12.46
CA VAL A 62 5.73 -19.56 12.39
C VAL A 62 5.35 -19.91 10.96
N MET A 63 4.57 -20.97 10.79
CA MET A 63 4.01 -21.35 9.49
C MET A 63 2.92 -20.35 9.06
N PRO A 64 3.02 -19.76 7.85
CA PRO A 64 2.12 -18.69 7.38
C PRO A 64 0.64 -19.07 7.36
N SER A 65 0.30 -20.31 7.00
CA SER A 65 -1.09 -20.75 6.83
C SER A 65 -1.75 -21.23 8.12
N SER A 66 -0.99 -21.74 9.08
CA SER A 66 -1.55 -22.48 10.24
C SER A 66 -1.27 -21.83 11.58
N SER A 67 -0.46 -20.78 11.67
CA SER A 67 0.06 -20.26 12.95
C SER A 67 0.80 -21.32 13.79
N GLY A 68 1.05 -22.52 13.24
CA GLY A 68 1.82 -23.57 13.89
C GLY A 68 3.31 -23.22 13.87
N VAL A 69 4.05 -23.75 14.83
CA VAL A 69 5.48 -23.45 15.00
C VAL A 69 6.29 -24.65 14.58
N MET A 70 7.33 -24.40 13.78
CA MET A 70 8.22 -25.44 13.28
C MET A 70 9.67 -25.14 13.68
N ALA A 71 10.37 -26.14 14.21
CA ALA A 71 11.75 -26.02 14.67
C ALA A 71 12.56 -27.27 14.28
N PRO A 72 13.88 -27.17 14.12
CA PRO A 72 14.71 -28.33 13.78
C PRO A 72 14.85 -29.34 14.94
N THR A 73 14.34 -29.03 16.12
CA THR A 73 14.60 -29.73 17.39
C THR A 73 14.00 -31.14 17.48
N ASP A 74 13.10 -31.53 16.58
CA ASP A 74 12.46 -32.86 16.57
C ASP A 74 13.50 -33.99 16.49
N ALA A 75 14.60 -33.81 15.74
CA ALA A 75 15.68 -34.78 15.67
C ALA A 75 16.34 -35.02 17.04
N LEU A 76 16.49 -33.97 17.85
CA LEU A 76 17.06 -34.05 19.20
C LEU A 76 16.09 -34.77 20.16
N ILE A 77 14.78 -34.54 19.99
CA ILE A 77 13.75 -35.23 20.78
C ILE A 77 13.74 -36.73 20.47
N PHE A 78 13.80 -37.12 19.19
CA PHE A 78 13.90 -38.53 18.81
C PHE A 78 15.21 -39.16 19.29
N LEU A 79 16.33 -38.43 19.20
CA LEU A 79 17.62 -38.90 19.70
C LEU A 79 17.56 -39.13 21.22
N ALA A 80 16.90 -38.25 21.96
CA ALA A 80 16.65 -38.40 23.40
C ALA A 80 15.81 -39.66 23.70
N ALA A 81 14.73 -39.87 22.94
CA ALA A 81 13.85 -41.02 23.10
C ALA A 81 14.61 -42.34 22.86
N PHE A 82 15.52 -42.38 21.89
CA PHE A 82 16.35 -43.55 21.63
C PHE A 82 17.46 -43.75 22.68
N SER A 83 18.17 -42.69 23.06
CA SER A 83 19.42 -42.81 23.85
C SER A 83 19.24 -42.70 25.36
N LEU A 84 18.34 -41.84 25.81
CA LEU A 84 18.19 -41.42 27.22
C LEU A 84 16.84 -41.80 27.83
N GLY A 85 15.92 -42.36 27.04
CA GLY A 85 14.64 -42.88 27.51
C GLY A 85 13.50 -41.87 27.51
N THR A 86 12.31 -42.39 27.87
CA THR A 86 11.06 -41.61 27.92
C THR A 86 11.16 -40.37 28.82
N PRO A 87 11.73 -40.44 30.05
CA PRO A 87 11.77 -39.29 30.94
C PRO A 87 12.47 -38.07 30.36
N VAL A 88 13.67 -38.28 29.80
CA VAL A 88 14.49 -37.19 29.26
C VAL A 88 13.90 -36.65 27.96
N ALA A 89 13.37 -37.52 27.10
CA ALA A 89 12.71 -37.11 25.87
C ALA A 89 11.47 -36.24 26.14
N THR A 90 10.63 -36.64 27.10
CA THR A 90 9.42 -35.88 27.48
C THR A 90 9.75 -34.52 28.06
N ILE A 91 10.76 -34.42 28.92
CA ILE A 91 11.22 -33.13 29.47
C ILE A 91 11.80 -32.25 28.36
N GLY A 92 12.64 -32.82 27.50
CA GLY A 92 13.21 -32.11 26.36
C GLY A 92 12.15 -31.57 25.40
N ALA A 93 11.12 -32.37 25.09
CA ALA A 93 10.00 -31.96 24.25
C ALA A 93 9.14 -30.86 24.90
N ALA A 94 8.89 -30.94 26.21
CA ALA A 94 8.17 -29.89 26.92
C ALA A 94 8.96 -28.56 26.93
N SER A 95 10.28 -28.63 27.17
CA SER A 95 11.18 -27.48 27.06
C SER A 95 11.18 -26.91 25.64
N ASN A 96 11.20 -27.76 24.61
CA ASN A 96 11.11 -27.33 23.22
C ASN A 96 9.80 -26.60 22.95
N GLY A 97 8.65 -27.18 23.32
CA GLY A 97 7.33 -26.56 23.13
C GLY A 97 7.22 -25.21 23.85
N PHE A 98 7.80 -25.09 25.05
CA PHE A 98 7.85 -23.82 25.78
C PHE A 98 8.73 -22.78 25.09
N ILE A 99 9.96 -23.15 24.71
CA ILE A 99 10.95 -22.25 24.13
C ILE A 99 10.51 -21.75 22.75
N THR A 100 10.07 -22.66 21.89
CA THR A 100 9.57 -22.31 20.55
C THR A 100 8.41 -21.33 20.67
N ALA A 101 7.40 -21.66 21.48
CA ALA A 101 6.28 -20.75 21.75
C ALA A 101 6.71 -19.42 22.40
N TRP A 102 7.72 -19.40 23.26
CA TRP A 102 8.22 -18.15 23.86
C TRP A 102 8.76 -17.18 22.81
N PHE A 103 9.43 -17.69 21.78
CA PHE A 103 10.02 -16.86 20.72
C PHE A 103 9.06 -16.57 19.57
N THR A 104 8.03 -17.40 19.36
CA THR A 104 7.12 -17.26 18.21
C THR A 104 5.69 -16.84 18.58
N ALA A 105 5.23 -17.07 19.80
CA ALA A 105 3.87 -16.74 20.23
C ALA A 105 3.77 -15.36 20.89
N ARG A 106 2.69 -14.63 20.60
CA ARG A 106 2.42 -13.30 21.20
C ARG A 106 1.83 -13.38 22.63
N LYS A 107 1.40 -14.55 23.11
CA LYS A 107 0.71 -14.72 24.41
C LYS A 107 1.32 -15.84 25.27
N ARG A 108 1.56 -15.55 26.55
CA ARG A 108 2.13 -16.51 27.54
C ARG A 108 1.29 -17.78 27.76
N THR A 109 -0.02 -17.73 27.50
CA THR A 109 -0.92 -18.89 27.63
C THR A 109 -0.66 -19.96 26.57
N GLU A 110 -0.09 -19.60 25.42
CA GLU A 110 0.24 -20.55 24.35
C GLU A 110 1.50 -21.36 24.69
N CYS A 111 2.43 -20.81 25.48
CA CYS A 111 3.64 -21.53 25.92
C CYS A 111 3.31 -22.79 26.71
N PHE A 112 2.36 -22.70 27.65
CA PHE A 112 1.95 -23.85 28.47
C PHE A 112 1.21 -24.91 27.65
N TYR A 113 0.37 -24.47 26.71
CA TYR A 113 -0.35 -25.37 25.83
C TYR A 113 0.62 -26.15 24.93
N GLN A 114 1.58 -25.46 24.31
CA GLN A 114 2.56 -26.07 23.43
C GLN A 114 3.51 -27.01 24.18
N ALA A 115 3.97 -26.61 25.37
CA ALA A 115 4.76 -27.47 26.24
C ALA A 115 4.00 -28.74 26.64
N GLY A 116 2.73 -28.61 27.03
CA GLY A 116 1.88 -29.76 27.38
C GLY A 116 1.61 -30.69 26.20
N THR A 117 1.33 -30.13 25.03
CA THR A 117 1.09 -30.89 23.79
C THR A 117 2.30 -31.73 23.41
N GLN A 118 3.50 -31.12 23.37
CA GLN A 118 4.73 -31.84 23.05
C GLN A 118 5.12 -32.87 24.11
N ALA A 119 4.88 -32.57 25.40
CA ALA A 119 5.11 -33.53 26.48
C ALA A 119 4.24 -34.78 26.33
N VAL A 120 2.94 -34.62 26.12
CA VAL A 120 1.99 -35.73 25.95
C VAL A 120 2.33 -36.54 24.70
N ALA A 121 2.55 -35.88 23.56
CA ALA A 121 2.86 -36.56 22.30
C ALA A 121 4.15 -37.40 22.42
N THR A 122 5.20 -36.83 23.01
CA THR A 122 6.49 -37.52 23.17
C THR A 122 6.42 -38.63 24.20
N PHE A 123 5.71 -38.43 25.31
CA PHE A 123 5.54 -39.46 26.35
C PHE A 123 4.80 -40.69 25.78
N LEU A 124 3.68 -40.47 25.06
CA LEU A 124 2.93 -41.55 24.43
C LEU A 124 3.77 -42.30 23.39
N ALA A 125 4.43 -41.56 22.51
CA ALA A 125 5.24 -42.12 21.44
C ALA A 125 6.43 -42.94 22.00
N SER A 126 7.17 -42.37 22.95
CA SER A 126 8.36 -43.02 23.53
C SER A 126 7.98 -44.23 24.39
N THR A 127 6.90 -44.15 25.17
CA THR A 127 6.40 -45.31 25.93
C THR A 127 6.02 -46.47 25.00
N LEU A 128 5.35 -46.17 23.88
CA LEU A 128 5.01 -47.19 22.88
C LEU A 128 6.27 -47.81 22.26
N PHE A 129 7.26 -47.00 21.90
CA PHE A 129 8.53 -47.46 21.35
C PHE A 129 9.20 -48.50 22.25
N TYR A 130 9.34 -48.21 23.55
CA TYR A 130 9.93 -49.14 24.51
C TYR A 130 9.08 -50.39 24.71
N LYS A 131 7.75 -50.27 24.69
CA LYS A 131 6.84 -51.41 24.76
C LYS A 131 6.96 -52.34 23.55
N VAL A 132 7.11 -51.80 22.33
CA VAL A 132 7.30 -52.59 21.10
C VAL A 132 8.62 -53.35 21.12
N ILE A 133 9.69 -52.73 21.63
CA ILE A 133 11.00 -53.38 21.78
C ILE A 133 11.00 -54.38 22.97
N ASN A 134 9.89 -54.50 23.69
CA ASN A 134 9.75 -55.30 24.91
C ASN A 134 10.85 -54.98 25.94
N HIS A 135 11.14 -53.68 26.08
CA HIS A 135 12.15 -53.14 26.97
C HIS A 135 11.50 -52.19 27.96
N ASN A 136 12.05 -52.11 29.18
CA ASN A 136 11.48 -51.22 30.18
C ASN A 136 11.68 -49.76 29.73
N ALA A 137 10.61 -48.97 29.70
CA ALA A 137 10.64 -47.57 29.26
C ALA A 137 11.53 -46.66 30.14
N LEU A 138 11.91 -47.19 31.31
CA LEU A 138 12.77 -46.60 32.32
C LEU A 138 14.26 -46.90 32.12
N THR A 139 14.62 -47.92 31.33
CA THR A 139 16.03 -48.27 31.08
C THR A 139 16.44 -47.75 29.70
N PRO A 140 17.30 -46.72 29.61
CA PRO A 140 17.77 -46.19 28.34
C PRO A 140 18.52 -47.26 27.54
N LEU A 141 18.39 -47.26 26.20
CA LEU A 141 19.10 -48.22 25.35
C LEU A 141 20.63 -48.09 25.44
N GLN A 142 21.15 -47.00 26.00
CA GLN A 142 22.58 -46.87 26.31
C GLN A 142 23.12 -47.91 27.31
N ASN A 143 22.26 -48.55 28.10
CA ASN A 143 22.65 -49.67 28.97
C ASN A 143 22.69 -51.03 28.22
N LEU A 144 22.26 -51.10 26.95
CA LEU A 144 22.51 -52.24 26.06
C LEU A 144 23.92 -52.16 25.48
N THR A 145 24.94 -52.24 26.33
CA THR A 145 26.36 -52.19 25.93
C THR A 145 26.84 -53.40 25.14
N THR A 146 25.98 -54.30 24.66
CA THR A 146 26.45 -55.38 23.77
C THR A 146 25.62 -55.69 22.53
N LYS A 147 24.30 -55.45 22.46
CA LYS A 147 23.52 -55.62 21.21
C LYS A 147 22.28 -54.72 21.14
N LEU A 148 22.14 -53.97 20.05
CA LEU A 148 20.86 -53.40 19.63
C LEU A 148 19.79 -54.52 19.55
N PRO A 149 18.50 -54.23 19.81
CA PRO A 149 17.43 -55.16 19.45
C PRO A 149 17.52 -55.51 17.96
N PRO A 150 16.92 -56.65 17.52
CA PRO A 150 16.91 -57.03 16.12
C PRO A 150 16.52 -55.85 15.23
N LEU A 151 17.27 -55.64 14.14
CA LEU A 151 17.15 -54.44 13.30
C LEU A 151 15.71 -54.19 12.84
N GLU A 152 15.00 -55.26 12.46
CA GLU A 152 13.59 -55.21 12.06
C GLU A 152 12.68 -54.70 13.18
N LEU A 153 12.91 -55.15 14.42
CA LEU A 153 12.14 -54.72 15.59
C LEU A 153 12.42 -53.25 15.92
N PHE A 154 13.69 -52.83 15.85
CA PHE A 154 14.07 -51.44 16.08
C PHE A 154 13.45 -50.50 15.04
N LEU A 155 13.55 -50.84 13.74
CA LEU A 155 12.97 -50.04 12.67
C LEU A 155 11.45 -49.93 12.81
N THR A 156 10.77 -51.03 13.14
CA THR A 156 9.32 -51.04 13.37
C THR A 156 8.94 -50.14 14.54
N ALA A 157 9.67 -50.24 15.66
CA ALA A 157 9.47 -49.38 16.82
C ALA A 157 9.72 -47.91 16.50
N SER A 158 10.78 -47.58 15.75
CA SER A 158 11.09 -46.20 15.35
C SER A 158 10.03 -45.60 14.43
N VAL A 159 9.50 -46.37 13.48
CA VAL A 159 8.37 -45.91 12.64
C VAL A 159 7.13 -45.64 13.50
N ALA A 160 6.82 -46.53 14.46
CA ALA A 160 5.71 -46.34 15.38
C ALA A 160 5.90 -45.09 16.27
N LEU A 161 7.13 -44.85 16.77
CA LEU A 161 7.49 -43.64 17.52
C LEU A 161 7.19 -42.37 16.71
N ILE A 162 7.72 -42.29 15.49
CA ILE A 162 7.59 -41.12 14.61
C ILE A 162 6.13 -40.87 14.26
N ALA A 163 5.38 -41.92 13.91
CA ALA A 163 3.97 -41.81 13.55
C ALA A 163 3.12 -41.34 14.74
N VAL A 164 3.25 -41.97 15.91
CA VAL A 164 2.48 -41.60 17.10
C VAL A 164 2.83 -40.19 17.57
N TYR A 165 4.10 -39.80 17.51
CA TYR A 165 4.52 -38.43 17.77
C TYR A 165 3.84 -37.44 16.81
N PHE A 166 3.93 -37.70 15.49
CA PHE A 166 3.35 -36.84 14.46
C PHE A 166 1.85 -36.64 14.66
N PHE A 167 1.07 -37.74 14.74
CA PHE A 167 -0.38 -37.66 14.87
C PHE A 167 -0.80 -37.01 16.18
N SER A 168 -0.19 -37.40 17.31
CA SER A 168 -0.55 -36.83 18.62
C SER A 168 -0.24 -35.34 18.67
N ASN A 169 0.96 -34.93 18.24
CA ASN A 169 1.39 -33.53 18.27
C ASN A 169 0.55 -32.65 17.31
N SER A 170 0.38 -33.10 16.07
CA SER A 170 -0.29 -32.32 15.03
C SER A 170 -1.80 -32.21 15.23
N VAL A 171 -2.48 -33.30 15.65
CA VAL A 171 -3.93 -33.28 15.91
C VAL A 171 -4.26 -32.44 17.13
N LEU A 172 -3.50 -32.55 18.22
CA LEU A 172 -3.71 -31.73 19.42
C LEU A 172 -3.47 -30.24 19.11
N THR A 173 -2.45 -29.92 18.31
CA THR A 173 -2.21 -28.53 17.88
C THR A 173 -3.33 -28.01 16.98
N ALA A 174 -3.77 -28.81 16.00
CA ALA A 174 -4.85 -28.47 15.09
C ALA A 174 -6.21 -28.31 15.79
N LEU A 175 -6.53 -29.16 16.78
CA LEU A 175 -7.74 -29.07 17.59
C LEU A 175 -7.89 -27.69 18.23
N PHE A 176 -6.85 -27.22 18.90
CA PHE A 176 -6.87 -25.94 19.60
C PHE A 176 -6.97 -24.75 18.66
N GLN A 177 -6.30 -24.80 17.51
CA GLN A 177 -6.37 -23.71 16.55
C GLN A 177 -7.67 -23.70 15.74
N ALA A 178 -8.15 -24.86 15.29
CA ALA A 178 -9.40 -24.96 14.55
C ALA A 178 -10.57 -24.44 15.37
N TRP A 179 -10.64 -24.78 16.67
CA TRP A 179 -11.70 -24.31 17.55
C TRP A 179 -11.53 -22.84 17.96
N ARG A 180 -10.33 -22.28 17.90
CA ARG A 180 -10.12 -20.83 18.05
C ARG A 180 -10.67 -20.05 16.85
N GLN A 181 -10.63 -20.66 15.67
CA GLN A 181 -11.03 -20.04 14.40
C GLN A 181 -12.42 -20.50 13.91
N ASN A 182 -13.18 -21.27 14.70
CA ASN A 182 -14.48 -21.84 14.33
C ASN A 182 -14.47 -22.69 13.03
N HIS A 183 -13.36 -23.38 12.75
CA HIS A 183 -13.26 -24.29 11.61
C HIS A 183 -13.45 -25.77 12.01
N PRO A 184 -13.96 -26.62 11.10
CA PRO A 184 -14.03 -28.07 11.32
C PRO A 184 -12.62 -28.65 11.42
N THR A 185 -12.31 -29.31 12.55
CA THR A 185 -10.95 -29.78 12.87
C THR A 185 -10.34 -30.71 11.83
N GLY A 186 -11.12 -31.64 11.25
CA GLY A 186 -10.59 -32.61 10.28
C GLY A 186 -10.06 -31.93 9.02
N GLN A 187 -10.89 -31.08 8.40
CA GLN A 187 -10.48 -30.32 7.22
C GLN A 187 -9.33 -29.35 7.54
N PHE A 188 -9.37 -28.74 8.73
CA PHE A 188 -8.31 -27.84 9.17
C PHE A 188 -6.97 -28.58 9.30
N TRP A 189 -6.95 -29.76 9.93
CA TRP A 189 -5.73 -30.56 10.07
C TRP A 189 -5.17 -31.03 8.73
N ILE A 190 -6.03 -31.52 7.82
CA ILE A 190 -5.61 -31.95 6.47
C ILE A 190 -4.95 -30.78 5.72
N ASN A 191 -5.58 -29.61 5.74
CA ASN A 191 -5.11 -28.47 4.96
C ASN A 191 -3.83 -27.83 5.53
N HIS A 192 -3.60 -27.92 6.85
CA HIS A 192 -2.58 -27.12 7.54
C HIS A 192 -1.44 -27.91 8.17
N TYR A 193 -1.68 -29.18 8.55
CA TYR A 193 -0.75 -29.96 9.36
C TYR A 193 -0.31 -31.27 8.69
N LEU A 194 -1.07 -31.81 7.75
CA LEU A 194 -0.68 -33.04 7.04
C LEU A 194 0.68 -32.91 6.35
N TRP A 195 0.97 -31.72 5.79
CA TRP A 195 2.24 -31.43 5.12
C TRP A 195 3.46 -31.44 6.04
N SER A 196 3.30 -31.18 7.35
CA SER A 196 4.42 -31.25 8.30
C SER A 196 4.90 -32.68 8.54
N ALA A 197 4.11 -33.68 8.12
CA ALA A 197 4.53 -35.08 8.10
C ALA A 197 5.84 -35.25 7.33
N LEU A 198 5.98 -34.59 6.17
CA LEU A 198 7.18 -34.75 5.34
C LEU A 198 8.45 -34.40 6.13
N HIS A 199 8.44 -33.30 6.88
CA HIS A 199 9.58 -32.91 7.71
C HIS A 199 9.78 -33.86 8.89
N ILE A 200 8.73 -34.11 9.68
CA ILE A 200 8.84 -34.90 10.91
C ILE A 200 9.29 -36.34 10.61
N PHE A 201 8.75 -36.95 9.55
CA PHE A 201 9.17 -38.28 9.11
C PHE A 201 10.60 -38.28 8.58
N THR A 202 10.97 -37.32 7.71
CA THR A 202 12.34 -37.23 7.19
C THR A 202 13.36 -37.08 8.31
N THR A 203 13.09 -36.16 9.25
CA THR A 203 13.94 -35.94 10.42
C THR A 203 14.02 -37.17 11.31
N GLY A 204 12.89 -37.86 11.58
CA GLY A 204 12.87 -39.09 12.37
C GLY A 204 13.63 -40.25 11.72
N PHE A 205 13.52 -40.43 10.40
CA PHE A 205 14.27 -41.45 9.66
C PHE A 205 15.77 -41.16 9.68
N ILE A 206 16.17 -39.90 9.47
CA ILE A 206 17.58 -39.48 9.56
C ILE A 206 18.12 -39.81 10.95
N THR A 207 17.42 -39.44 12.03
CA THR A 207 17.84 -39.75 13.39
C THR A 207 17.96 -41.27 13.63
N THR A 208 17.01 -42.05 13.10
CA THR A 208 17.03 -43.52 13.22
C THR A 208 18.26 -44.12 12.54
N ILE A 209 18.56 -43.70 11.31
CA ILE A 209 19.74 -44.17 10.55
C ILE A 209 21.02 -43.78 11.26
N VAL A 210 21.16 -42.52 11.68
CA VAL A 210 22.34 -42.04 12.41
C VAL A 210 22.52 -42.83 13.71
N PHE A 211 21.45 -43.09 14.45
CA PHE A 211 21.52 -43.87 15.68
C PHE A 211 22.02 -45.29 15.43
N ILE A 212 21.56 -45.97 14.37
CA ILE A 212 22.07 -47.29 13.98
C ILE A 212 23.56 -47.24 13.64
N LEU A 213 24.00 -46.26 12.85
CA LEU A 213 25.41 -46.09 12.45
C LEU A 213 26.33 -45.80 13.64
N VAL A 214 25.85 -45.03 14.61
CA VAL A 214 26.58 -44.73 15.85
C VAL A 214 26.89 -46.01 16.63
N HIS A 215 25.92 -46.92 16.73
CA HIS A 215 26.07 -48.18 17.46
C HIS A 215 26.80 -49.26 16.64
N ALA A 216 26.69 -49.23 15.32
CA ALA A 216 27.32 -50.22 14.45
C ALA A 216 28.80 -49.91 14.14
N SER A 217 29.23 -48.65 14.24
CA SER A 217 30.54 -48.24 13.74
C SER A 217 31.27 -47.23 14.63
N SER A 218 30.75 -46.00 14.78
CA SER A 218 31.47 -44.93 15.48
C SER A 218 30.56 -43.82 16.00
N PRO A 219 30.80 -43.27 17.20
CA PRO A 219 30.04 -42.12 17.72
C PRO A 219 30.18 -40.84 16.88
N LEU A 220 31.19 -40.75 16.00
CA LEU A 220 31.39 -39.59 15.12
C LEU A 220 30.22 -39.34 14.16
N TYR A 221 29.41 -40.36 13.85
CA TYR A 221 28.22 -40.20 13.00
C TYR A 221 27.16 -39.27 13.61
N LEU A 222 27.19 -39.00 14.93
CA LEU A 222 26.35 -37.96 15.54
C LEU A 222 26.58 -36.57 14.95
N LEU A 223 27.80 -36.28 14.47
CA LEU A 223 28.11 -34.99 13.83
C LEU A 223 27.36 -34.81 12.50
N ALA A 224 26.98 -35.90 11.82
CA ALA A 224 26.22 -35.83 10.57
C ALA A 224 24.75 -35.44 10.79
N LEU A 225 24.21 -35.65 12.00
CA LEU A 225 22.82 -35.32 12.32
C LEU A 225 22.55 -33.81 12.21
N VAL A 226 23.49 -32.99 12.67
CA VAL A 226 23.34 -31.52 12.71
C VAL A 226 23.16 -30.90 11.31
N PRO A 227 24.06 -31.11 10.33
CA PRO A 227 23.89 -30.53 8.99
C PRO A 227 22.67 -31.10 8.26
N MET A 228 22.34 -32.38 8.43
CA MET A 228 21.16 -32.99 7.79
C MET A 228 19.84 -32.42 8.34
N MET A 229 19.77 -32.22 9.66
CA MET A 229 18.65 -31.58 10.34
C MET A 229 18.48 -30.12 9.88
N LEU A 230 19.57 -29.36 9.82
CA LEU A 230 19.55 -27.97 9.35
C LEU A 230 19.16 -27.87 7.86
N ALA A 231 19.62 -28.78 7.01
CA ALA A 231 19.26 -28.82 5.60
C ALA A 231 17.77 -29.12 5.39
N SER A 232 17.23 -30.12 6.09
CA SER A 232 15.79 -30.45 6.09
C SER A 232 14.95 -29.26 6.54
N PHE A 233 15.37 -28.57 7.60
CA PHE A 233 14.71 -27.38 8.11
C PHE A 233 14.78 -26.21 7.11
N ALA A 234 15.95 -25.94 6.53
CA ALA A 234 16.14 -24.88 5.55
C ALA A 234 15.27 -25.10 4.30
N ALA A 235 15.24 -26.33 3.77
CA ALA A 235 14.39 -26.69 2.63
C ALA A 235 12.91 -26.42 2.90
N CYS A 236 12.42 -26.81 4.09
CA CYS A 236 11.03 -26.59 4.47
C CYS A 236 10.72 -25.10 4.66
N ARG A 237 11.63 -24.35 5.31
CA ARG A 237 11.50 -22.89 5.46
C ARG A 237 11.43 -22.19 4.11
N THR A 238 12.31 -22.51 3.17
CA THR A 238 12.31 -21.92 1.83
C THR A 238 11.01 -22.23 1.08
N TYR A 239 10.50 -23.47 1.18
CA TYR A 239 9.22 -23.84 0.59
C TYR A 239 8.07 -22.97 1.11
N PHE A 240 7.94 -22.82 2.43
CA PHE A 240 6.88 -22.00 3.02
C PHE A 240 6.98 -20.53 2.65
N THR A 241 8.19 -19.96 2.64
CA THR A 241 8.38 -18.56 2.20
C THR A 241 7.97 -18.34 0.73
N ARG A 242 8.16 -19.33 -0.14
CA ARG A 242 7.74 -19.26 -1.55
C ARG A 242 6.23 -19.35 -1.71
N VAL A 243 5.58 -20.23 -0.93
CA VAL A 243 4.12 -20.38 -0.94
C VAL A 243 3.45 -19.10 -0.44
N GLU A 244 3.98 -18.48 0.61
CA GLU A 244 3.49 -17.19 1.12
C GLU A 244 3.62 -16.09 0.07
N ALA A 245 4.80 -15.93 -0.54
CA ALA A 245 5.02 -14.95 -1.61
C ALA A 245 4.10 -15.16 -2.83
N ALA A 246 3.83 -16.42 -3.21
CA ALA A 246 2.90 -16.72 -4.28
C ALA A 246 1.46 -16.32 -3.92
N SER A 247 1.04 -16.56 -2.67
CA SER A 247 -0.29 -16.21 -2.18
C SER A 247 -0.52 -14.69 -2.12
N THR A 248 0.49 -13.92 -1.70
CA THR A 248 0.39 -12.46 -1.62
C THR A 248 0.32 -11.83 -3.00
N ASN A 249 1.10 -12.36 -3.96
CA ASN A 249 1.08 -11.87 -5.34
C ASN A 249 -0.28 -12.10 -6.01
N LEU A 250 -0.91 -13.26 -5.77
CA LEU A 250 -2.26 -13.54 -6.28
C LEU A 250 -3.30 -12.57 -5.70
N ALA A 251 -3.23 -12.28 -4.40
CA ALA A 251 -4.13 -11.33 -3.76
C ALA A 251 -3.93 -9.90 -4.30
N GLU A 252 -2.68 -9.48 -4.55
CA GLU A 252 -2.37 -8.17 -5.10
C GLU A 252 -2.85 -8.01 -6.55
N VAL A 253 -2.64 -9.03 -7.39
CA VAL A 253 -3.15 -9.07 -8.77
C VAL A 253 -4.68 -8.97 -8.78
N ASN A 254 -5.38 -9.74 -7.95
CA ASN A 254 -6.84 -9.64 -7.83
C ASN A 254 -7.28 -8.24 -7.40
N ARG A 255 -6.59 -7.61 -6.42
CA ARG A 255 -6.90 -6.25 -5.97
C ARG A 255 -6.74 -5.23 -7.08
N LEU A 256 -5.66 -5.30 -7.87
CA LEU A 256 -5.43 -4.41 -9.00
C LEU A 256 -6.50 -4.57 -10.09
N HIS A 257 -6.96 -5.79 -10.36
CA HIS A 257 -8.06 -6.04 -11.28
C HIS A 257 -9.37 -5.43 -10.77
N PHE A 258 -9.74 -5.62 -9.50
CA PHE A 258 -10.94 -4.99 -8.94
C PHE A 258 -10.88 -3.46 -8.98
N ALA A 259 -9.73 -2.87 -8.63
CA ALA A 259 -9.56 -1.41 -8.72
C ALA A 259 -9.66 -0.90 -10.17
N THR A 260 -9.22 -1.69 -11.15
CA THR A 260 -9.36 -1.36 -12.58
C THR A 260 -10.82 -1.45 -13.03
N VAL A 261 -11.56 -2.48 -12.60
CA VAL A 261 -13.00 -2.62 -12.88
C VAL A 261 -13.77 -1.43 -12.31
N GLU A 262 -13.51 -1.07 -11.06
CA GLU A 262 -14.16 0.05 -10.39
C GLU A 262 -13.85 1.38 -11.10
N ALA A 263 -12.57 1.63 -11.43
CA ALA A 263 -12.17 2.83 -12.16
C ALA A 263 -12.81 2.94 -13.55
N LEU A 264 -12.95 1.82 -14.26
CA LEU A 264 -13.64 1.77 -15.56
C LEU A 264 -15.14 1.97 -15.39
N ALA A 265 -15.79 1.31 -14.43
CA ALA A 265 -17.21 1.48 -14.14
C ALA A 265 -17.54 2.95 -13.84
N THR A 266 -16.77 3.62 -12.97
CA THR A 266 -16.94 5.06 -12.70
C THR A 266 -16.78 5.92 -13.96
N ALA A 267 -15.92 5.53 -14.91
CA ALA A 267 -15.78 6.26 -16.16
C ALA A 267 -16.99 6.07 -17.10
N ILE A 268 -17.66 4.92 -17.04
CA ILE A 268 -18.93 4.67 -17.75
C ILE A 268 -20.01 5.56 -17.15
N ASP A 269 -20.19 5.51 -15.83
CA ASP A 269 -21.21 6.27 -15.11
C ASP A 269 -21.05 7.79 -15.29
N ALA A 270 -19.83 8.28 -15.51
CA ALA A 270 -19.58 9.69 -15.80
C ALA A 270 -20.05 10.11 -17.21
N LYS A 271 -20.14 9.18 -18.16
CA LYS A 271 -20.54 9.46 -19.56
C LYS A 271 -21.96 9.02 -19.88
N ASP A 272 -22.44 7.99 -19.21
CA ASP A 272 -23.75 7.39 -19.41
C ASP A 272 -24.71 7.84 -18.29
N GLN A 273 -25.96 8.19 -18.63
CA GLN A 273 -26.94 8.68 -17.66
C GLN A 273 -27.55 7.55 -16.78
N VAL A 274 -26.82 6.45 -16.59
CA VAL A 274 -27.31 5.24 -15.93
C VAL A 274 -27.04 5.33 -14.43
N THR A 275 -27.98 4.86 -13.61
CA THR A 275 -27.86 4.93 -12.15
C THR A 275 -26.88 3.88 -11.61
N HIS A 276 -26.06 4.24 -10.63
CA HIS A 276 -25.19 3.29 -9.92
C HIS A 276 -25.95 2.09 -9.31
N GLU A 277 -27.23 2.27 -8.98
CA GLU A 277 -28.09 1.21 -8.45
C GLU A 277 -28.50 0.19 -9.51
N HIS A 278 -28.78 0.60 -10.75
CA HIS A 278 -29.10 -0.31 -11.86
C HIS A 278 -27.99 -1.33 -12.09
N VAL A 279 -26.75 -0.86 -12.21
CA VAL A 279 -25.62 -1.74 -12.49
C VAL A 279 -25.44 -2.78 -11.37
N ARG A 280 -25.65 -2.38 -10.10
CA ARG A 280 -25.63 -3.29 -8.94
C ARG A 280 -26.76 -4.32 -8.98
N ARG A 281 -27.99 -3.93 -9.36
CA ARG A 281 -29.13 -4.87 -9.50
C ARG A 281 -28.86 -5.89 -10.61
N VAL A 282 -28.42 -5.42 -11.77
CA VAL A 282 -28.03 -6.26 -12.91
C VAL A 282 -26.95 -7.29 -12.50
N GLN A 283 -25.95 -6.89 -11.71
CA GLN A 283 -24.96 -7.84 -11.18
C GLN A 283 -25.58 -8.94 -10.31
N ILE A 284 -26.50 -8.58 -9.39
CA ILE A 284 -27.14 -9.54 -8.49
C ILE A 284 -28.00 -10.53 -9.28
N TYR A 285 -28.77 -10.03 -10.25
CA TYR A 285 -29.56 -10.87 -11.16
C TYR A 285 -28.68 -11.80 -12.00
N ALA A 286 -27.64 -11.27 -12.64
CA ALA A 286 -26.72 -12.04 -13.49
C ALA A 286 -25.98 -13.13 -12.71
N GLU A 287 -25.45 -12.80 -11.52
CA GLU A 287 -24.77 -13.78 -10.66
C GLU A 287 -25.73 -14.87 -10.19
N GLY A 288 -26.94 -14.48 -9.78
CA GLY A 288 -27.99 -15.40 -9.34
C GLY A 288 -28.35 -16.41 -10.43
N LEU A 289 -28.58 -15.94 -11.65
CA LEU A 289 -28.83 -16.80 -12.81
C LEU A 289 -27.64 -17.69 -13.13
N GLY A 290 -26.41 -17.15 -13.16
CA GLY A 290 -25.21 -17.93 -13.44
C GLY A 290 -25.02 -19.12 -12.49
N ARG A 291 -25.35 -18.94 -11.20
CA ARG A 291 -25.34 -20.03 -10.21
C ARG A 291 -26.42 -21.08 -10.47
N LEU A 292 -27.62 -20.68 -10.86
CA LEU A 292 -28.71 -21.62 -11.20
C LEU A 292 -28.39 -22.47 -12.44
N PHE A 293 -27.68 -21.89 -13.41
CA PHE A 293 -27.18 -22.59 -14.59
C PHE A 293 -25.89 -23.40 -14.33
N ASN A 294 -25.44 -23.51 -13.08
CA ASN A 294 -24.21 -24.23 -12.68
C ASN A 294 -22.95 -23.78 -13.44
N LEU A 295 -22.82 -22.47 -13.70
CA LEU A 295 -21.63 -21.93 -14.34
C LEU A 295 -20.39 -22.08 -13.43
N PRO A 296 -19.19 -22.32 -14.00
CA PRO A 296 -17.94 -22.29 -13.23
C PRO A 296 -17.74 -20.93 -12.53
N GLU A 297 -17.06 -20.90 -11.39
CA GLU A 297 -16.87 -19.64 -10.63
C GLU A 297 -16.15 -18.56 -11.45
N LEU A 298 -15.25 -18.92 -12.36
CA LEU A 298 -14.63 -17.97 -13.29
C LEU A 298 -15.63 -17.30 -14.25
N GLU A 299 -16.66 -18.02 -14.69
CA GLU A 299 -17.73 -17.44 -15.52
C GLU A 299 -18.70 -16.59 -14.69
N ILE A 300 -18.89 -16.93 -13.41
CA ILE A 300 -19.64 -16.10 -12.45
C ILE A 300 -18.90 -14.78 -12.21
N GLU A 301 -17.58 -14.81 -12.03
CA GLU A 301 -16.75 -13.60 -11.95
C GLU A 301 -16.82 -12.78 -13.24
N ALA A 302 -16.78 -13.44 -14.40
CA ALA A 302 -16.96 -12.79 -15.68
C ALA A 302 -18.34 -12.10 -15.79
N LEU A 303 -19.42 -12.72 -15.31
CA LEU A 303 -20.76 -12.11 -15.28
C LEU A 303 -20.82 -10.89 -14.37
N ARG A 304 -20.21 -10.94 -13.18
CA ARG A 304 -20.15 -9.79 -12.26
C ARG A 304 -19.41 -8.61 -12.90
N ALA A 305 -18.27 -8.86 -13.54
CA ALA A 305 -17.49 -7.83 -14.24
C ALA A 305 -18.20 -7.36 -15.52
N GLY A 306 -18.81 -8.28 -16.26
CA GLY A 306 -19.56 -8.00 -17.48
C GLY A 306 -20.75 -7.10 -17.22
N ALA A 307 -21.54 -7.36 -16.17
CA ALA A 307 -22.64 -6.49 -15.77
C ALA A 307 -22.18 -5.06 -15.43
N LEU A 308 -21.01 -4.88 -14.81
CA LEU A 308 -20.44 -3.54 -14.55
C LEU A 308 -19.96 -2.83 -15.81
N LEU A 309 -19.47 -3.58 -16.81
CA LEU A 309 -18.66 -3.03 -17.90
C LEU A 309 -19.31 -3.18 -19.28
N HIS A 310 -20.52 -3.74 -19.37
CA HIS A 310 -21.16 -4.05 -20.66
C HIS A 310 -21.33 -2.84 -21.57
N ASP A 311 -21.53 -1.67 -20.96
CA ASP A 311 -21.70 -0.41 -21.66
C ASP A 311 -20.42 0.44 -21.78
N ILE A 312 -19.24 -0.11 -21.44
CA ILE A 312 -17.95 0.61 -21.52
C ILE A 312 -17.64 1.19 -22.89
N GLY A 313 -18.15 0.57 -23.95
CA GLY A 313 -17.96 1.07 -25.30
C GLY A 313 -18.75 2.34 -25.63
N LYS A 314 -19.73 2.74 -24.81
CA LYS A 314 -20.45 4.02 -24.98
C LYS A 314 -19.50 5.22 -24.84
N LEU A 315 -18.32 5.02 -24.23
CA LEU A 315 -17.18 5.94 -24.29
C LEU A 315 -16.77 6.35 -25.71
N ALA A 316 -17.01 5.52 -26.72
CA ALA A 316 -16.72 5.83 -28.12
C ALA A 316 -17.92 6.38 -28.91
N VAL A 317 -19.11 6.46 -28.30
CA VAL A 317 -20.29 7.03 -28.94
C VAL A 317 -20.30 8.56 -28.72
N PRO A 318 -20.59 9.38 -29.75
CA PRO A 318 -20.70 10.83 -29.61
C PRO A 318 -21.86 11.27 -28.69
N ASP A 319 -21.64 12.30 -27.88
CA ASP A 319 -22.59 12.74 -26.85
C ASP A 319 -23.95 13.18 -27.41
N HIS A 320 -23.97 13.79 -28.61
CA HIS A 320 -25.22 14.18 -29.27
C HIS A 320 -26.07 12.99 -29.74
N ILE A 321 -25.47 11.80 -29.87
CA ILE A 321 -26.18 10.53 -30.14
C ILE A 321 -26.59 9.88 -28.83
N LEU A 322 -25.68 9.84 -27.85
CA LEU A 322 -25.91 9.20 -26.56
C LEU A 322 -27.03 9.89 -25.76
N ASN A 323 -27.04 11.23 -25.74
CA ASN A 323 -27.95 12.06 -24.94
C ASN A 323 -29.14 12.62 -25.74
N LYS A 324 -29.46 12.05 -26.90
CA LYS A 324 -30.52 12.58 -27.78
C LYS A 324 -31.91 12.44 -27.13
N PRO A 325 -32.70 13.53 -26.97
CA PRO A 325 -34.07 13.44 -26.49
C PRO A 325 -34.99 12.94 -27.61
N GLY A 326 -35.11 11.62 -27.74
CA GLY A 326 -36.00 10.95 -28.71
C GLY A 326 -35.40 9.73 -29.38
N LYS A 327 -36.11 9.15 -30.36
CA LYS A 327 -35.64 7.96 -31.09
C LYS A 327 -34.41 8.28 -31.94
N LEU A 328 -33.43 7.39 -31.93
CA LEU A 328 -32.29 7.43 -32.82
C LEU A 328 -32.73 7.19 -34.27
N THR A 329 -32.16 7.94 -35.20
CA THR A 329 -32.27 7.66 -36.64
C THR A 329 -31.52 6.38 -36.98
N PRO A 330 -31.81 5.71 -38.11
CA PRO A 330 -31.09 4.49 -38.51
C PRO A 330 -29.57 4.68 -38.55
N ALA A 331 -29.09 5.82 -39.08
CA ALA A 331 -27.66 6.13 -39.15
C ALA A 331 -27.02 6.36 -37.76
N GLU A 332 -27.75 6.99 -36.83
CA GLU A 332 -27.31 7.15 -35.44
C GLU A 332 -27.30 5.80 -34.70
N PHE A 333 -28.27 4.94 -34.96
CA PHE A 333 -28.33 3.60 -34.39
C PHE A 333 -27.17 2.72 -34.87
N GLU A 334 -26.77 2.80 -36.15
CA GLU A 334 -25.55 2.13 -36.63
C GLU A 334 -24.29 2.61 -35.89
N LYS A 335 -24.20 3.89 -35.53
CA LYS A 335 -23.10 4.40 -34.69
C LYS A 335 -23.20 3.92 -33.25
N MET A 336 -24.42 3.79 -32.71
CA MET A 336 -24.63 3.25 -31.36
C MET A 336 -24.13 1.80 -31.24
N LYS A 337 -24.38 0.95 -32.25
CA LYS A 337 -23.95 -0.46 -32.25
C LYS A 337 -22.46 -0.68 -32.04
N ILE A 338 -21.63 0.32 -32.35
CA ILE A 338 -20.16 0.23 -32.24
C ILE A 338 -19.71 -0.04 -30.80
N HIS A 339 -20.50 0.34 -29.78
CA HIS A 339 -20.11 0.20 -28.38
C HIS A 339 -19.80 -1.25 -27.98
N THR A 340 -20.48 -2.26 -28.51
CA THR A 340 -20.19 -3.66 -28.16
C THR A 340 -18.78 -4.07 -28.62
N THR A 341 -18.42 -3.68 -29.84
CA THR A 341 -17.11 -4.01 -30.43
C THR A 341 -15.96 -3.19 -29.82
N ILE A 342 -16.17 -1.90 -29.57
CA ILE A 342 -15.16 -1.06 -28.92
C ILE A 342 -15.00 -1.45 -27.45
N GLY A 343 -16.10 -1.73 -26.76
CA GLY A 343 -16.08 -2.21 -25.38
C GLY A 343 -15.29 -3.52 -25.27
N ALA A 344 -15.57 -4.49 -26.13
CA ALA A 344 -14.79 -5.72 -26.23
C ALA A 344 -13.29 -5.45 -26.43
N ARG A 345 -12.93 -4.55 -27.35
CA ARG A 345 -11.53 -4.20 -27.65
C ARG A 345 -10.82 -3.49 -26.49
N ILE A 346 -11.54 -2.69 -25.71
CA ILE A 346 -11.02 -2.09 -24.48
C ILE A 346 -10.70 -3.20 -23.47
N LEU A 347 -11.64 -4.11 -23.24
CA LEU A 347 -11.49 -5.19 -22.25
C LEU A 347 -10.44 -6.23 -22.64
N GLU A 348 -10.24 -6.51 -23.94
CA GLU A 348 -9.16 -7.35 -24.45
C GLU A 348 -7.77 -6.84 -24.02
N ARG A 349 -7.59 -5.52 -23.94
CA ARG A 349 -6.32 -4.90 -23.52
C ARG A 349 -6.10 -4.94 -22.02
N VAL A 350 -7.17 -4.99 -21.24
CA VAL A 350 -7.09 -5.09 -19.76
C VAL A 350 -6.62 -6.47 -19.33
N GLY A 351 -6.96 -7.51 -20.10
CA GLY A 351 -6.44 -8.87 -19.88
C GLY A 351 -6.97 -9.52 -18.61
N PHE A 352 -8.29 -9.60 -18.46
CA PHE A 352 -8.94 -10.25 -17.32
C PHE A 352 -8.59 -11.74 -17.20
N PRO A 353 -8.44 -12.29 -15.98
CA PRO A 353 -8.19 -13.72 -15.77
C PRO A 353 -9.41 -14.61 -16.07
N TYR A 354 -10.56 -14.00 -16.39
CA TYR A 354 -11.83 -14.64 -16.71
C TYR A 354 -12.45 -14.04 -17.99
N PRO A 355 -13.34 -14.78 -18.70
CA PRO A 355 -13.78 -14.43 -20.04
C PRO A 355 -14.90 -13.36 -20.07
N VAL A 356 -14.57 -12.11 -19.73
CA VAL A 356 -15.53 -10.99 -19.76
C VAL A 356 -15.83 -10.46 -21.17
N VAL A 357 -14.86 -10.57 -22.08
CA VAL A 357 -14.95 -9.99 -23.44
C VAL A 357 -16.15 -10.52 -24.24
N PRO A 358 -16.44 -11.84 -24.28
CA PRO A 358 -17.60 -12.35 -25.02
C PRO A 358 -18.94 -11.82 -24.48
N ILE A 359 -19.03 -11.57 -23.17
CA ILE A 359 -20.24 -11.04 -22.54
C ILE A 359 -20.54 -9.66 -23.12
N VAL A 360 -19.57 -8.74 -23.02
CA VAL A 360 -19.71 -7.37 -23.51
C VAL A 360 -19.84 -7.30 -25.03
N ARG A 361 -19.17 -8.19 -25.77
CA ARG A 361 -19.26 -8.19 -27.24
C ARG A 361 -20.63 -8.63 -27.75
N TYR A 362 -21.27 -9.59 -27.09
CA TYR A 362 -22.45 -10.29 -27.63
C TYR A 362 -23.75 -10.06 -26.85
N HIS A 363 -23.78 -9.20 -25.83
CA HIS A 363 -24.99 -8.96 -25.03
C HIS A 363 -26.16 -8.32 -25.80
N HIS A 364 -25.93 -7.81 -27.00
CA HIS A 364 -26.98 -7.34 -27.93
C HIS A 364 -27.25 -8.28 -29.11
N GLU A 365 -26.68 -9.49 -29.09
CA GLU A 365 -27.12 -10.57 -29.97
C GLU A 365 -28.53 -11.03 -29.59
N ARG A 366 -29.31 -11.45 -30.58
CA ARG A 366 -30.71 -11.82 -30.40
C ARG A 366 -30.91 -13.29 -30.69
N TRP A 367 -31.76 -13.96 -29.92
CA TRP A 367 -32.06 -15.38 -30.12
C TRP A 367 -32.47 -15.72 -31.58
N ASP A 368 -33.22 -14.81 -32.22
CA ASP A 368 -33.67 -14.89 -33.61
C ASP A 368 -32.61 -14.55 -34.69
N GLY A 369 -31.38 -14.23 -34.30
CA GLY A 369 -30.27 -13.88 -35.21
C GLY A 369 -30.33 -12.48 -35.79
N LYS A 370 -31.27 -11.62 -35.35
CA LYS A 370 -31.38 -10.23 -35.83
C LYS A 370 -30.56 -9.23 -35.00
N GLY A 371 -29.72 -9.74 -34.11
CA GLY A 371 -28.88 -8.95 -33.21
C GLY A 371 -27.61 -8.44 -33.88
N TYR A 372 -26.71 -7.91 -33.05
CA TYR A 372 -25.41 -7.40 -33.47
C TYR A 372 -24.36 -7.70 -32.38
N PRO A 373 -23.05 -7.75 -32.70
CA PRO A 373 -22.40 -7.34 -33.96
C PRO A 373 -22.30 -8.41 -35.06
N GLU A 374 -22.42 -9.69 -34.75
CA GLU A 374 -22.13 -10.81 -35.66
C GLU A 374 -23.40 -11.55 -36.14
N GLY A 375 -24.56 -11.27 -35.55
CA GLY A 375 -25.83 -11.89 -35.94
C GLY A 375 -25.94 -13.35 -35.49
N LEU A 376 -25.34 -13.66 -34.34
CA LEU A 376 -25.39 -14.98 -33.72
C LEU A 376 -26.84 -15.30 -33.33
N SER A 377 -27.21 -16.58 -33.40
CA SER A 377 -28.57 -17.06 -33.09
C SER A 377 -28.56 -18.28 -32.20
N GLY A 378 -29.62 -18.43 -31.40
CA GLY A 378 -29.80 -19.56 -30.49
C GLY A 378 -28.60 -19.76 -29.55
N THR A 379 -28.17 -21.02 -29.43
CA THR A 379 -27.07 -21.44 -28.56
C THR A 379 -25.68 -21.03 -29.05
N ASN A 380 -25.56 -20.42 -30.25
CA ASN A 380 -24.29 -19.85 -30.69
C ASN A 380 -23.93 -18.56 -29.92
N ILE A 381 -24.90 -17.94 -29.26
CA ILE A 381 -24.66 -16.82 -28.35
C ILE A 381 -24.17 -17.38 -27.01
N PRO A 382 -23.02 -16.91 -26.47
CA PRO A 382 -22.52 -17.35 -25.17
C PRO A 382 -23.60 -17.25 -24.08
N LEU A 383 -23.73 -18.29 -23.24
CA LEU A 383 -24.77 -18.31 -22.18
C LEU A 383 -24.67 -17.09 -21.26
N THR A 384 -23.46 -16.66 -20.93
CA THR A 384 -23.21 -15.47 -20.11
C THR A 384 -23.72 -14.18 -20.77
N ALA A 385 -23.63 -14.05 -22.09
CA ALA A 385 -24.21 -12.92 -22.84
C ALA A 385 -25.75 -13.01 -22.90
N ARG A 386 -26.31 -14.22 -23.05
CA ARG A 386 -27.76 -14.45 -23.00
C ARG A 386 -28.37 -14.10 -21.64
N ILE A 387 -27.67 -14.45 -20.55
CA ILE A 387 -28.03 -14.07 -19.18
C ILE A 387 -28.04 -12.55 -19.05
N LEU A 388 -26.95 -11.89 -19.43
CA LEU A 388 -26.83 -10.44 -19.30
C LEU A 388 -27.92 -9.69 -20.07
N ALA A 389 -28.22 -10.10 -21.31
CA ALA A 389 -29.24 -9.47 -22.15
C ALA A 389 -30.64 -9.46 -21.51
N VAL A 390 -31.00 -10.53 -20.78
CA VAL A 390 -32.29 -10.63 -20.09
C VAL A 390 -32.35 -9.69 -18.90
N VAL A 391 -31.32 -9.72 -18.05
CA VAL A 391 -31.32 -8.96 -16.80
C VAL A 391 -31.13 -7.46 -17.02
N ASP A 392 -30.32 -7.08 -18.00
CA ASP A 392 -30.14 -5.70 -18.42
C ASP A 392 -31.45 -5.13 -18.96
N CYS A 393 -32.11 -5.85 -19.88
CA CYS A 393 -33.41 -5.40 -20.41
C CYS A 393 -34.45 -5.25 -19.30
N PHE A 394 -34.55 -6.22 -18.38
CA PHE A 394 -35.53 -6.17 -17.29
C PHE A 394 -35.36 -4.93 -16.43
N ASP A 395 -34.14 -4.65 -16.00
CA ASP A 395 -33.87 -3.53 -15.11
C ASP A 395 -33.96 -2.19 -15.86
N ALA A 396 -33.38 -2.11 -17.07
CA ALA A 396 -33.37 -0.90 -17.88
C ALA A 396 -34.77 -0.46 -18.34
N VAL A 397 -35.73 -1.38 -18.54
CA VAL A 397 -37.10 -0.99 -18.90
C VAL A 397 -37.90 -0.46 -17.72
N ARG A 398 -37.48 -0.77 -16.49
CA ARG A 398 -38.12 -0.31 -15.26
C ARG A 398 -37.62 1.07 -14.83
N GLU A 399 -36.59 1.63 -15.47
CA GLU A 399 -36.16 3.01 -15.22
C GLU A 399 -36.98 4.04 -16.02
N ASP A 400 -37.25 5.19 -15.39
CA ASP A 400 -37.78 6.37 -16.07
C ASP A 400 -36.74 6.93 -17.04
N ARG A 401 -37.18 7.26 -18.26
CA ARG A 401 -36.37 7.97 -19.26
C ARG A 401 -37.06 9.25 -19.67
N ALA A 402 -36.29 10.23 -20.15
CA ALA A 402 -36.76 11.56 -20.58
C ALA A 402 -37.97 11.57 -21.56
N TYR A 403 -38.29 10.44 -22.17
CA TYR A 403 -39.37 10.26 -23.16
C TYR A 403 -40.28 9.05 -22.87
N ARG A 404 -40.12 8.34 -21.74
CA ARG A 404 -40.88 7.12 -21.43
C ARG A 404 -40.92 6.85 -19.92
N CYS A 405 -42.11 6.68 -19.36
CA CYS A 405 -42.29 6.21 -17.98
C CYS A 405 -41.78 4.77 -17.80
N ALA A 406 -41.26 4.51 -16.60
CA ALA A 406 -40.89 3.19 -16.11
C ALA A 406 -42.00 2.15 -16.32
N PHE A 407 -41.62 0.93 -16.71
CA PHE A 407 -42.55 -0.19 -16.71
C PHE A 407 -42.79 -0.69 -15.28
N SER A 408 -44.02 -1.12 -14.99
CA SER A 408 -44.28 -1.89 -13.76
C SER A 408 -43.50 -3.21 -13.81
N ARG A 409 -43.30 -3.82 -12.63
CA ARG A 409 -42.68 -5.14 -12.52
C ARG A 409 -43.40 -6.17 -13.40
N GLU A 410 -44.73 -6.16 -13.38
CA GLU A 410 -45.59 -7.05 -14.16
C GLU A 410 -45.43 -6.81 -15.66
N ASP A 411 -45.40 -5.54 -16.09
CA ASP A 411 -45.22 -5.18 -17.51
C ASP A 411 -43.83 -5.57 -18.03
N ALA A 412 -42.79 -5.41 -17.20
CA ALA A 412 -41.43 -5.85 -17.53
C ALA A 412 -41.36 -7.38 -17.67
N CYS A 413 -41.99 -8.13 -16.76
CA CYS A 413 -42.10 -9.58 -16.87
C CYS A 413 -42.85 -10.00 -18.15
N GLN A 414 -43.96 -9.32 -18.46
CA GLN A 414 -44.75 -9.60 -19.65
C GLN A 414 -43.96 -9.30 -20.93
N LEU A 415 -43.16 -8.23 -20.95
CA LEU A 415 -42.26 -7.91 -22.06
C LEU A 415 -41.25 -9.03 -22.30
N LEU A 416 -40.60 -9.53 -21.25
CA LEU A 416 -39.66 -10.65 -21.37
C LEU A 416 -40.33 -11.90 -21.95
N LEU A 417 -41.53 -12.24 -21.47
CA LEU A 417 -42.31 -13.37 -21.99
C LEU A 417 -42.67 -13.19 -23.47
N GLN A 418 -43.09 -11.99 -23.89
CA GLN A 418 -43.44 -11.69 -25.29
C GLN A 418 -42.22 -11.75 -26.24
N GLN A 419 -41.04 -11.44 -25.71
CA GLN A 419 -39.77 -11.45 -26.44
C GLN A 419 -38.99 -12.76 -26.31
N SER A 420 -39.45 -13.70 -25.48
CA SER A 420 -38.92 -15.05 -25.34
C SER A 420 -38.95 -15.80 -26.68
N GLY A 421 -37.84 -16.42 -27.06
CA GLY A 421 -37.68 -17.11 -28.34
C GLY A 421 -37.51 -16.18 -29.55
N LYS A 422 -37.50 -14.86 -29.35
CA LYS A 422 -37.20 -13.85 -30.38
C LYS A 422 -35.95 -13.06 -30.01
N HIS A 423 -36.06 -12.22 -29.00
CA HIS A 423 -34.94 -11.44 -28.48
C HIS A 423 -34.13 -12.29 -27.50
N PHE A 424 -34.83 -12.95 -26.57
CA PHE A 424 -34.22 -13.61 -25.42
C PHE A 424 -34.31 -15.12 -25.52
N ASP A 425 -33.36 -15.79 -24.88
CA ASP A 425 -33.37 -17.23 -24.68
C ASP A 425 -34.55 -17.65 -23.81
N PRO A 426 -35.44 -18.54 -24.29
CA PRO A 426 -36.58 -19.02 -23.52
C PRO A 426 -36.21 -19.61 -22.15
N GLU A 427 -35.13 -20.38 -22.07
CA GLU A 427 -34.72 -21.08 -20.86
C GLU A 427 -34.22 -20.09 -19.79
N VAL A 428 -33.49 -19.06 -20.22
CA VAL A 428 -33.01 -17.98 -19.33
C VAL A 428 -34.19 -17.15 -18.81
N VAL A 429 -35.14 -16.79 -19.67
CA VAL A 429 -36.34 -16.02 -19.27
C VAL A 429 -37.18 -16.81 -18.27
N GLU A 430 -37.44 -18.09 -18.53
CA GLU A 430 -38.20 -18.95 -17.62
C GLU A 430 -37.53 -19.05 -16.24
N THR A 431 -36.22 -19.33 -16.23
CA THR A 431 -35.43 -19.46 -14.99
C THR A 431 -35.40 -18.14 -14.21
N PHE A 432 -35.24 -17.01 -14.91
CA PHE A 432 -35.23 -15.67 -14.30
C PHE A 432 -36.55 -15.35 -13.63
N LEU A 433 -37.67 -15.55 -14.31
CA LEU A 433 -39.00 -15.25 -13.78
C LEU A 433 -39.36 -16.16 -12.60
N LEU A 434 -38.96 -17.44 -12.66
CA LEU A 434 -39.20 -18.40 -11.58
C LEU A 434 -38.51 -18.00 -10.27
N HIS A 435 -37.31 -17.39 -10.36
CA HIS A 435 -36.47 -17.05 -9.20
C HIS A 435 -36.41 -15.54 -8.91
N LEU A 436 -37.19 -14.73 -9.63
CA LEU A 436 -37.16 -13.27 -9.53
C LEU A 436 -37.31 -12.78 -8.08
N ALA A 437 -38.28 -13.32 -7.35
CA ALA A 437 -38.51 -12.96 -5.94
C ALA A 437 -37.27 -13.20 -5.06
N THR A 438 -36.56 -14.32 -5.27
CA THR A 438 -35.34 -14.63 -4.51
C THR A 438 -34.19 -13.67 -4.84
N PHE A 439 -34.12 -13.17 -6.06
CA PHE A 439 -33.13 -12.15 -6.42
C PHE A 439 -33.50 -10.79 -5.82
N GLU A 440 -34.78 -10.42 -5.85
CA GLU A 440 -35.30 -9.19 -5.23
C GLU A 440 -35.02 -9.17 -3.72
N ASP A 441 -35.20 -10.30 -3.01
CA ASP A 441 -34.83 -10.45 -1.59
C ASP A 441 -33.34 -10.18 -1.35
N ARG A 442 -32.45 -10.65 -2.25
CA ARG A 442 -31.00 -10.40 -2.17
C ARG A 442 -30.65 -8.93 -2.42
N ILE A 443 -31.37 -8.25 -3.30
CA ILE A 443 -31.20 -6.81 -3.58
C ILE A 443 -31.59 -6.00 -2.33
N ILE A 444 -32.73 -6.31 -1.71
CA ILE A 444 -33.16 -5.67 -0.45
C ILE A 444 -32.12 -5.93 0.65
N ALA A 445 -31.66 -7.17 0.81
CA ALA A 445 -30.64 -7.51 1.81
C ALA A 445 -29.29 -6.79 1.57
N ALA A 446 -29.00 -6.40 0.34
CA ALA A 446 -27.85 -5.58 -0.02
C ALA A 446 -28.06 -4.06 0.20
N GLY A 447 -29.24 -3.65 0.69
CA GLY A 447 -29.59 -2.26 0.96
C GLY A 447 -29.95 -1.43 -0.28
N LEU A 448 -30.28 -2.08 -1.40
CA LEU A 448 -30.63 -1.43 -2.66
C LEU A 448 -32.15 -1.34 -2.84
N SER A 449 -32.63 -0.29 -3.51
CA SER A 449 -34.05 -0.15 -3.86
C SER A 449 -34.43 -1.07 -5.03
N LEU A 450 -35.59 -1.73 -4.92
CA LEU A 450 -36.20 -2.50 -6.02
C LEU A 450 -36.87 -1.61 -7.06
N GLU A 451 -37.34 -0.44 -6.63
CA GLU A 451 -37.90 0.58 -7.50
C GLU A 451 -36.77 1.55 -7.87
N PRO A 452 -36.46 1.74 -9.16
CA PRO A 452 -35.49 2.74 -9.56
C PRO A 452 -35.98 4.13 -9.10
N ALA A 453 -35.03 5.02 -8.80
CA ALA A 453 -35.33 6.34 -8.27
C ALA A 453 -36.41 7.05 -9.12
N GLN A 454 -37.60 7.24 -8.55
CA GLN A 454 -38.63 8.06 -9.17
C GLN A 454 -38.06 9.47 -9.34
N SER A 455 -37.98 9.95 -10.56
CA SER A 455 -37.85 11.40 -10.77
C SER A 455 -39.11 12.02 -10.16
N ASN A 456 -38.97 12.92 -9.18
CA ASN A 456 -40.10 13.58 -8.53
C ASN A 456 -40.82 14.53 -9.51
N LEU A 457 -41.57 13.96 -10.46
CA LEU A 457 -42.55 14.63 -11.29
C LEU A 457 -43.88 14.59 -10.52
N PHE A 458 -44.10 15.58 -9.66
CA PHE A 458 -45.42 15.82 -9.06
C PHE A 458 -46.41 16.21 -10.17
N LEU A 459 -47.30 15.29 -10.55
CA LEU A 459 -48.52 15.64 -11.27
C LEU A 459 -49.60 15.99 -10.21
N PRO A 460 -50.28 17.14 -10.30
CA PRO A 460 -51.36 17.46 -9.35
C PRO A 460 -52.53 16.49 -9.54
N GLU A 461 -52.94 15.82 -8.46
CA GLU A 461 -54.21 15.11 -8.40
C GLU A 461 -55.35 16.12 -8.46
N ASN A 462 -56.07 16.10 -9.58
CA ASN A 462 -57.37 16.73 -9.91
C ASN A 462 -57.29 17.60 -11.17
N ALA A 463 -57.24 16.96 -12.33
CA ALA A 463 -57.64 17.58 -13.58
C ALA A 463 -58.43 16.56 -14.41
N ASP A 464 -59.71 16.87 -14.62
CA ASP A 464 -60.64 16.11 -15.45
C ASP A 464 -60.03 15.74 -16.81
N ALA A 465 -60.18 14.47 -17.19
CA ALA A 465 -59.55 13.82 -18.33
C ALA A 465 -59.98 14.31 -19.73
N ASN A 466 -60.66 15.46 -19.86
CA ASN A 466 -61.23 15.91 -21.14
C ASN A 466 -60.85 17.34 -21.59
N ALA A 467 -59.94 18.04 -20.90
CA ALA A 467 -59.59 19.43 -21.25
C ALA A 467 -58.20 19.65 -21.90
N VAL A 468 -57.35 18.62 -22.00
CA VAL A 468 -55.92 18.79 -22.34
C VAL A 468 -55.61 18.73 -23.85
N ALA A 469 -56.63 18.74 -24.72
CA ALA A 469 -56.41 18.69 -26.18
C ALA A 469 -56.15 20.06 -26.84
N ALA A 470 -56.27 21.20 -26.13
CA ALA A 470 -56.37 22.50 -26.80
C ALA A 470 -55.30 23.56 -26.50
N ASN A 471 -54.41 23.40 -25.51
CA ASN A 471 -53.39 24.41 -25.22
C ASN A 471 -51.99 23.79 -25.18
N ARG A 472 -51.43 23.54 -26.36
CA ARG A 472 -49.98 23.55 -26.56
C ARG A 472 -49.62 24.94 -27.05
N VAL A 473 -48.84 25.68 -26.26
CA VAL A 473 -47.79 26.65 -26.64
C VAL A 473 -47.56 27.58 -25.45
N SER A 474 -46.27 27.84 -25.18
CA SER A 474 -45.62 28.69 -24.17
C SER A 474 -45.51 28.17 -22.73
N ASP A 475 -44.28 28.26 -22.22
CA ASP A 475 -43.80 28.09 -20.84
C ASP A 475 -43.44 26.67 -20.35
N GLN A 476 -42.38 26.09 -20.94
CA GLN A 476 -41.58 25.00 -20.34
C GLN A 476 -40.04 25.19 -20.47
N PRO A 477 -39.40 26.20 -19.83
CA PRO A 477 -37.94 26.13 -19.61
C PRO A 477 -37.53 25.85 -18.15
N GLU A 478 -38.29 26.32 -17.14
CA GLU A 478 -37.73 26.49 -15.78
C GLU A 478 -37.56 25.21 -14.93
N TYR A 479 -38.33 24.15 -15.15
CA TYR A 479 -38.28 22.94 -14.31
C TYR A 479 -37.24 21.90 -14.76
N LEU A 480 -36.92 21.86 -16.05
CA LEU A 480 -35.95 20.90 -16.62
C LEU A 480 -34.51 21.32 -16.35
N ASP A 481 -34.26 22.63 -16.28
CA ASP A 481 -32.96 23.18 -15.92
C ASP A 481 -32.58 22.91 -14.45
N GLN A 482 -33.55 22.81 -13.54
CA GLN A 482 -33.30 22.61 -12.11
C GLN A 482 -32.83 21.18 -11.76
N ILE A 483 -33.34 20.15 -12.44
CA ILE A 483 -32.96 18.74 -12.20
C ILE A 483 -31.63 18.44 -12.90
N ALA A 484 -31.41 18.96 -14.11
CA ALA A 484 -30.13 18.87 -14.80
C ALA A 484 -29.02 19.60 -14.03
N ALA A 485 -29.32 20.77 -13.46
CA ALA A 485 -28.37 21.51 -12.62
C ALA A 485 -27.95 20.73 -11.38
N ALA A 486 -28.88 20.14 -10.63
CA ALA A 486 -28.59 19.40 -9.40
C ALA A 486 -27.73 18.14 -9.64
N HIS A 487 -27.96 17.42 -10.75
CA HIS A 487 -27.14 16.24 -11.11
C HIS A 487 -25.79 16.59 -11.74
N HIS A 488 -25.71 17.68 -12.51
CA HIS A 488 -24.43 18.25 -12.95
C HIS A 488 -23.59 18.73 -11.77
N GLU A 489 -24.21 19.30 -10.75
CA GLU A 489 -23.55 19.80 -9.54
C GLU A 489 -22.89 18.65 -8.76
N MET A 490 -23.59 17.55 -8.51
CA MET A 490 -23.06 16.39 -7.78
C MET A 490 -21.94 15.67 -8.56
N SER A 491 -22.07 15.56 -9.88
CA SER A 491 -21.03 14.98 -10.76
C SER A 491 -19.80 15.88 -10.83
N SER A 492 -20.00 17.21 -10.90
CA SER A 492 -18.92 18.19 -10.86
C SER A 492 -18.19 18.12 -9.53
N LEU A 493 -18.91 18.03 -8.39
CA LEU A 493 -18.33 17.87 -7.06
C LEU A 493 -17.49 16.59 -6.93
N TYR A 494 -17.95 15.48 -7.49
CA TYR A 494 -17.22 14.22 -7.47
C TYR A 494 -15.96 14.25 -8.36
N GLU A 495 -16.05 14.85 -9.55
CA GLU A 495 -14.92 15.03 -10.47
C GLU A 495 -13.87 16.00 -9.87
N ILE A 496 -14.33 17.04 -9.19
CA ILE A 496 -13.56 17.98 -8.37
C ILE A 496 -12.79 17.20 -7.29
N ALA A 497 -13.48 16.43 -6.45
CA ALA A 497 -12.87 15.62 -5.39
C ALA A 497 -11.83 14.62 -5.93
N ARG A 498 -12.11 13.95 -7.06
CA ARG A 498 -11.21 12.96 -7.67
C ARG A 498 -9.97 13.60 -8.29
N THR A 499 -10.12 14.75 -8.95
CA THR A 499 -8.98 15.50 -9.53
C THR A 499 -8.01 15.94 -8.43
N PHE A 500 -8.53 16.40 -7.29
CA PHE A 500 -7.70 16.87 -6.18
C PHE A 500 -6.95 15.78 -5.44
N SER A 501 -7.49 14.56 -5.37
CA SER A 501 -6.77 13.41 -4.78
C SER A 501 -5.54 12.96 -5.60
N THR A 502 -5.36 13.46 -6.82
CA THR A 502 -4.30 12.99 -7.74
C THR A 502 -3.17 13.99 -7.98
N SER A 503 -3.35 15.26 -7.61
CA SER A 503 -2.34 16.30 -7.84
C SER A 503 -1.40 16.43 -6.65
N LEU A 504 -0.10 16.26 -6.90
CA LEU A 504 0.98 16.36 -5.89
C LEU A 504 1.65 17.74 -5.88
N ASN A 505 1.25 18.67 -6.75
CA ASN A 505 1.82 20.00 -6.84
C ASN A 505 0.82 21.04 -6.32
N LEU A 506 1.24 21.85 -5.34
CA LEU A 506 0.40 22.84 -4.67
C LEU A 506 -0.19 23.87 -5.65
N GLU A 507 0.63 24.39 -6.57
CA GLU A 507 0.21 25.43 -7.52
C GLU A 507 -0.84 24.90 -8.51
N ASP A 508 -0.64 23.68 -9.02
CA ASP A 508 -1.59 22.99 -9.90
C ASP A 508 -2.89 22.67 -9.14
N THR A 509 -2.79 22.18 -7.90
CA THR A 509 -3.95 21.83 -7.08
C THR A 509 -4.83 23.05 -6.80
N VAL A 510 -4.22 24.16 -6.39
CA VAL A 510 -4.94 25.41 -6.06
C VAL A 510 -5.52 26.07 -7.31
N SER A 511 -4.80 26.04 -8.44
CA SER A 511 -5.27 26.58 -9.72
C SER A 511 -6.43 25.79 -10.33
N ILE A 512 -6.35 24.46 -10.33
CA ILE A 512 -7.44 23.60 -10.78
C ILE A 512 -8.66 23.80 -9.87
N PHE A 513 -8.42 23.94 -8.57
CA PHE A 513 -9.47 24.17 -7.59
C PHE A 513 -10.22 25.48 -7.84
N ALA A 514 -9.51 26.60 -7.94
CA ALA A 514 -10.12 27.91 -8.18
C ALA A 514 -10.88 27.95 -9.52
N ASN A 515 -10.32 27.34 -10.58
CA ASN A 515 -10.97 27.30 -11.89
C ASN A 515 -12.24 26.43 -11.90
N LYS A 516 -12.24 25.29 -11.19
CA LYS A 516 -13.42 24.41 -11.13
C LYS A 516 -14.53 24.98 -10.23
N LEU A 517 -14.17 25.70 -9.16
CA LEU A 517 -15.14 26.32 -8.26
C LEU A 517 -16.09 27.27 -8.99
N LYS A 518 -15.62 27.93 -10.06
CA LYS A 518 -16.40 28.87 -10.87
C LYS A 518 -17.64 28.26 -11.53
N TYR A 519 -17.61 26.95 -11.80
CA TYR A 519 -18.74 26.24 -12.41
C TYR A 519 -19.81 25.83 -11.39
N VAL A 520 -19.47 25.84 -10.09
CA VAL A 520 -20.34 25.38 -9.01
C VAL A 520 -20.91 26.56 -8.22
N ILE A 521 -20.07 27.56 -7.92
CA ILE A 521 -20.47 28.75 -7.17
C ILE A 521 -20.15 29.98 -8.02
N PRO A 522 -21.16 30.81 -8.36
CA PRO A 522 -20.90 32.02 -9.13
C PRO A 522 -20.08 33.02 -8.32
N PHE A 523 -18.91 33.40 -8.82
CA PHE A 523 -18.08 34.48 -8.30
C PHE A 523 -17.39 35.25 -9.43
N GLU A 524 -17.02 36.50 -9.15
CA GLU A 524 -16.23 37.34 -10.05
C GLU A 524 -14.75 37.35 -9.66
N THR A 525 -14.44 37.21 -8.37
CA THR A 525 -13.08 37.06 -7.84
C THR A 525 -13.05 36.01 -6.73
N CYS A 526 -12.09 35.08 -6.81
CA CYS A 526 -11.82 34.07 -5.79
C CYS A 526 -10.37 34.20 -5.33
N ALA A 527 -10.15 34.41 -4.04
CA ALA A 527 -8.84 34.49 -3.41
C ALA A 527 -8.67 33.34 -2.41
N ILE A 528 -7.55 32.63 -2.53
CA ILE A 528 -7.16 31.55 -1.62
C ILE A 528 -5.96 32.02 -0.82
N TYR A 529 -6.14 32.05 0.49
CA TYR A 529 -5.13 32.47 1.45
C TYR A 529 -4.52 31.24 2.11
N LEU A 530 -3.19 31.15 2.15
CA LEU A 530 -2.49 30.16 2.96
C LEU A 530 -2.07 30.79 4.29
N TYR A 531 -2.27 30.06 5.37
CA TYR A 531 -1.98 30.53 6.72
C TYR A 531 -0.57 30.11 7.17
N ASP A 532 0.23 31.10 7.59
CA ASP A 532 1.55 30.88 8.18
C ASP A 532 1.41 30.91 9.72
N GLU A 533 1.51 29.75 10.36
CA GLU A 533 1.34 29.62 11.81
C GLU A 533 2.46 30.32 12.59
N GLN A 534 3.67 30.46 12.03
CA GLN A 534 4.78 31.14 12.71
C GLN A 534 4.59 32.66 12.72
N LYS A 535 4.09 33.21 11.61
CA LYS A 535 3.87 34.65 11.44
C LYS A 535 2.47 35.10 11.84
N GLN A 536 1.56 34.17 12.13
CA GLN A 536 0.16 34.43 12.51
C GLN A 536 -0.58 35.29 11.47
N LEU A 537 -0.27 35.11 10.19
CA LEU A 537 -0.91 35.85 9.09
C LEU A 537 -1.29 34.90 7.96
N ALA A 538 -2.32 35.26 7.19
CA ALA A 538 -2.70 34.56 5.98
C ALA A 538 -2.33 35.41 4.75
N ARG A 539 -1.72 34.79 3.74
CA ARG A 539 -1.31 35.46 2.50
C ARG A 539 -2.07 34.89 1.31
N ALA A 540 -2.59 35.76 0.46
CA ALA A 540 -3.22 35.38 -0.80
C ALA A 540 -2.17 34.83 -1.78
N GLU A 541 -2.03 33.51 -1.85
CA GLU A 541 -1.07 32.84 -2.74
C GLU A 541 -1.67 32.60 -4.13
N HIS A 542 -2.99 32.49 -4.22
CA HIS A 542 -3.66 32.27 -5.51
C HIS A 542 -4.94 33.09 -5.59
N VAL A 543 -5.08 33.84 -6.68
CA VAL A 543 -6.27 34.64 -6.95
C VAL A 543 -6.69 34.46 -8.39
N THR A 544 -7.98 34.24 -8.62
CA THR A 544 -8.57 34.14 -9.95
C THR A 544 -9.72 35.13 -10.10
N GLY A 545 -9.89 35.67 -11.30
CA GLY A 545 -10.99 36.57 -11.62
C GLY A 545 -10.59 38.04 -11.71
N LYS A 546 -11.55 38.95 -11.53
CA LYS A 546 -11.31 40.39 -11.66
C LYS A 546 -10.39 40.90 -10.55
N PHE A 547 -9.57 41.91 -10.89
CA PHE A 547 -8.62 42.53 -9.96
C PHE A 547 -7.63 41.56 -9.30
N ALA A 548 -7.36 40.39 -9.89
CA ALA A 548 -6.50 39.37 -9.28
C ALA A 548 -5.13 39.92 -8.85
N ASP A 549 -4.52 40.79 -9.66
CA ASP A 549 -3.24 41.44 -9.36
C ASP A 549 -3.27 42.32 -8.10
N ALA A 550 -4.42 42.93 -7.77
CA ALA A 550 -4.58 43.74 -6.58
C ALA A 550 -4.68 42.87 -5.31
N PHE A 551 -5.31 41.70 -5.43
CA PHE A 551 -5.48 40.77 -4.30
C PHE A 551 -4.27 39.86 -4.09
N LEU A 552 -3.49 39.57 -5.13
CA LEU A 552 -2.35 38.65 -5.06
C LEU A 552 -1.30 39.16 -4.07
N GLY A 553 -0.88 38.31 -3.14
CA GLY A 553 0.08 38.65 -2.11
C GLY A 553 -0.48 39.51 -0.95
N ARG A 554 -1.78 39.86 -0.96
CA ARG A 554 -2.44 40.54 0.17
C ARG A 554 -2.28 39.71 1.44
N GLN A 555 -1.86 40.36 2.52
CA GLN A 555 -1.72 39.76 3.84
C GLN A 555 -2.91 40.15 4.72
N VAL A 556 -3.39 39.20 5.51
CA VAL A 556 -4.55 39.35 6.39
C VAL A 556 -4.19 38.83 7.77
N MET A 557 -4.35 39.66 8.80
CA MET A 557 -4.18 39.26 10.20
C MET A 557 -5.53 38.90 10.84
N PRO A 558 -5.54 38.16 11.96
CA PRO A 558 -6.76 37.90 12.72
C PRO A 558 -7.48 39.21 13.11
N GLY A 559 -8.73 39.36 12.68
CA GLY A 559 -9.55 40.56 12.88
C GLY A 559 -9.55 41.58 11.73
N ASP A 560 -8.72 41.41 10.71
CA ASP A 560 -8.69 42.31 9.55
C ASP A 560 -9.86 42.04 8.59
N GLY A 561 -10.90 42.88 8.69
CA GLY A 561 -12.09 42.77 7.85
C GLY A 561 -12.88 41.48 8.07
N VAL A 562 -13.59 41.04 7.05
CA VAL A 562 -14.39 39.81 7.09
C VAL A 562 -13.48 38.59 6.98
N THR A 563 -12.47 38.66 6.11
CA THR A 563 -11.52 37.55 5.92
C THR A 563 -10.71 37.28 7.19
N GLY A 564 -10.23 38.33 7.86
CA GLY A 564 -9.52 38.21 9.14
C GLY A 564 -10.42 37.79 10.30
N TRP A 565 -11.72 38.09 10.26
CA TRP A 565 -12.66 37.54 11.25
C TRP A 565 -12.81 36.03 11.13
N VAL A 566 -12.90 35.49 9.90
CA VAL A 566 -12.95 34.04 9.65
C VAL A 566 -11.65 33.36 10.06
N LEU A 567 -10.50 34.00 9.80
CA LEU A 567 -9.19 33.55 10.28
C LEU A 567 -9.15 33.34 11.80
N ALA A 568 -9.71 34.29 12.56
CA ALA A 568 -9.73 34.23 14.02
C ALA A 568 -10.72 33.20 14.58
N ASN A 569 -11.91 33.09 13.97
CA ASN A 569 -13.01 32.30 14.52
C ASN A 569 -13.14 30.89 13.93
N ARG A 570 -12.44 30.61 12.82
CA ARG A 570 -12.48 29.33 12.08
C ARG A 570 -13.90 28.91 11.70
N LYS A 571 -14.77 29.89 11.44
CA LYS A 571 -16.16 29.70 11.04
C LYS A 571 -16.44 30.44 9.76
N MET A 572 -17.10 29.76 8.83
CA MET A 572 -17.55 30.35 7.58
C MET A 572 -18.43 31.58 7.83
N PHE A 573 -18.21 32.63 7.06
CA PHE A 573 -19.00 33.86 7.08
C PHE A 573 -19.45 34.16 5.65
N CYS A 574 -20.76 34.14 5.41
CA CYS A 574 -21.34 34.37 4.10
C CYS A 574 -22.24 35.60 4.10
N ASN A 575 -22.45 36.18 2.92
CA ASN A 575 -23.34 37.32 2.69
C ASN A 575 -22.91 38.60 3.42
N ALA A 576 -21.60 38.80 3.59
CA ALA A 576 -21.05 40.03 4.12
C ALA A 576 -20.95 41.10 3.02
N HIS A 577 -20.97 42.38 3.42
CA HIS A 577 -20.56 43.46 2.54
C HIS A 577 -19.01 43.52 2.48
N PRO A 578 -18.38 43.58 1.29
CA PRO A 578 -16.93 43.45 1.14
C PRO A 578 -16.13 44.73 1.48
N GLU A 579 -16.78 45.81 1.89
CA GLU A 579 -16.16 47.12 2.17
C GLU A 579 -14.90 47.04 3.05
N LEU A 580 -14.97 46.31 4.17
CA LEU A 580 -13.84 46.18 5.10
C LEU A 580 -12.66 45.41 4.49
N ASP A 581 -12.93 44.50 3.55
CA ASP A 581 -11.91 43.74 2.84
C ASP A 581 -11.27 44.57 1.71
N LEU A 582 -12.08 45.36 1.00
CA LEU A 582 -11.67 46.21 -0.12
C LEU A 582 -10.91 47.47 0.32
N ALA A 583 -11.18 47.98 1.53
CA ALA A 583 -10.49 49.15 2.07
C ALA A 583 -8.96 49.01 2.06
N SER A 584 -8.45 47.80 2.32
CA SER A 584 -7.01 47.50 2.29
C SER A 584 -6.39 47.45 0.88
N LEU A 585 -7.24 47.42 -0.16
CA LEU A 585 -6.85 47.25 -1.56
C LEU A 585 -7.05 48.51 -2.41
N ASN A 586 -7.50 49.62 -1.81
CA ASN A 586 -7.88 50.86 -2.51
C ASN A 586 -8.91 50.62 -3.65
N LEU A 587 -9.82 49.67 -3.46
CA LEU A 587 -10.94 49.42 -4.37
C LEU A 587 -12.21 50.04 -3.80
N ASP A 588 -13.08 50.55 -4.68
CA ASP A 588 -14.36 51.16 -4.25
C ASP A 588 -15.25 50.11 -3.57
N ALA A 589 -15.95 50.51 -2.51
CA ALA A 589 -16.80 49.62 -1.72
C ALA A 589 -17.95 48.97 -2.54
N ASP A 590 -18.38 49.64 -3.61
CA ASP A 590 -19.44 49.18 -4.51
C ASP A 590 -18.94 48.23 -5.62
N THR A 591 -17.63 47.94 -5.66
CA THR A 591 -17.04 47.05 -6.68
C THR A 591 -17.68 45.67 -6.64
N PHE A 592 -17.90 45.12 -5.44
CA PHE A 592 -18.54 43.83 -5.22
C PHE A 592 -19.72 44.00 -4.26
N LYS A 593 -20.79 43.24 -4.48
CA LYS A 593 -22.03 43.36 -3.69
C LYS A 593 -22.08 42.42 -2.50
N THR A 594 -21.41 41.28 -2.59
CA THR A 594 -21.43 40.26 -1.54
C THR A 594 -20.12 39.48 -1.45
N LEU A 595 -19.81 39.02 -0.25
CA LEU A 595 -18.63 38.24 0.10
C LEU A 595 -19.02 36.98 0.87
N ALA A 596 -18.41 35.86 0.50
CA ALA A 596 -18.41 34.64 1.30
C ALA A 596 -16.97 34.19 1.56
N VAL A 597 -16.65 33.95 2.83
CA VAL A 597 -15.34 33.47 3.25
C VAL A 597 -15.51 32.17 4.03
N ALA A 598 -14.80 31.12 3.64
CA ALA A 598 -14.80 29.83 4.33
C ALA A 598 -13.38 29.43 4.76
N PRO A 599 -13.21 28.79 5.94
CA PRO A 599 -11.92 28.30 6.38
C PRO A 599 -11.58 26.96 5.73
N LEU A 600 -10.30 26.75 5.43
CA LEU A 600 -9.75 25.48 4.98
C LEU A 600 -9.21 24.73 6.20
N LEU A 601 -10.00 23.78 6.72
CA LEU A 601 -9.71 23.04 7.96
C LEU A 601 -9.47 21.55 7.67
N LYS A 602 -8.41 20.99 8.24
CA LYS A 602 -8.20 19.54 8.34
C LYS A 602 -8.26 19.12 9.80
N GLY A 603 -9.41 18.58 10.21
CA GLY A 603 -9.72 18.43 11.63
C GLY A 603 -9.72 19.80 12.32
N GLU A 604 -8.84 19.99 13.31
CA GLU A 604 -8.69 21.24 14.05
C GLU A 604 -7.59 22.17 13.50
N HIS A 605 -6.85 21.74 12.47
CA HIS A 605 -5.72 22.49 11.92
C HIS A 605 -6.18 23.41 10.77
N LEU A 606 -5.85 24.70 10.88
CA LEU A 606 -6.19 25.72 9.88
C LEU A 606 -5.08 25.83 8.85
N ILE A 607 -5.40 25.48 7.60
CA ILE A 607 -4.47 25.52 6.47
C ILE A 607 -4.53 26.88 5.77
N GLY A 608 -5.71 27.50 5.74
CA GLY A 608 -5.95 28.69 4.96
C GLY A 608 -7.41 29.12 4.93
N LEU A 609 -7.72 30.01 3.99
CA LEU A 609 -9.06 30.58 3.79
C LEU A 609 -9.37 30.63 2.29
N ILE A 610 -10.65 30.55 1.95
CA ILE A 610 -11.16 30.86 0.62
C ILE A 610 -12.15 32.02 0.71
N ALA A 611 -11.96 33.05 -0.11
CA ALA A 611 -12.82 34.23 -0.18
C ALA A 611 -13.39 34.40 -1.59
N LEU A 612 -14.72 34.47 -1.70
CA LEU A 612 -15.48 34.63 -2.94
C LEU A 612 -16.21 35.97 -2.97
N TYR A 613 -15.87 36.80 -3.94
CA TYR A 613 -16.46 38.11 -4.17
C TYR A 613 -17.36 38.05 -5.40
N SER A 614 -18.60 38.55 -5.27
CA SER A 614 -19.53 38.63 -6.41
C SER A 614 -20.09 40.03 -6.62
N GLU A 615 -20.11 40.45 -7.89
CA GLU A 615 -20.76 41.68 -8.38
C GLU A 615 -22.22 41.43 -8.77
N LYS A 616 -22.54 40.19 -9.17
CA LYS A 616 -23.86 39.82 -9.69
C LYS A 616 -24.82 39.43 -8.59
N LEU A 617 -24.34 38.65 -7.62
CA LEU A 617 -25.17 38.16 -6.53
C LEU A 617 -25.31 39.23 -5.44
N MET A 618 -26.55 39.47 -5.00
CA MET A 618 -26.81 40.24 -3.78
C MET A 618 -26.54 39.40 -2.52
N ARG A 619 -26.73 38.09 -2.62
CA ARG A 619 -26.50 37.10 -1.56
C ARG A 619 -26.29 35.71 -2.18
N TYR A 620 -25.45 34.90 -1.54
CA TYR A 620 -25.35 33.47 -1.76
C TYR A 620 -26.56 32.74 -1.14
N SER A 621 -27.10 31.77 -1.87
CA SER A 621 -28.20 30.91 -1.42
C SER A 621 -27.72 29.90 -0.38
N THR A 622 -28.66 29.24 0.30
CA THR A 622 -28.35 28.17 1.26
C THR A 622 -27.59 27.01 0.59
N ASP A 623 -27.88 26.73 -0.67
CA ASP A 623 -27.22 25.68 -1.43
C ASP A 623 -25.78 26.09 -1.78
N HIS A 624 -25.54 27.34 -2.23
CA HIS A 624 -24.17 27.84 -2.45
C HIS A 624 -23.32 27.76 -1.18
N ILE A 625 -23.90 28.06 -0.01
CA ILE A 625 -23.19 27.99 1.27
C ILE A 625 -22.82 26.55 1.62
N ARG A 626 -23.74 25.59 1.45
CA ARG A 626 -23.48 24.16 1.67
C ARG A 626 -22.42 23.60 0.70
N MET A 627 -22.48 24.00 -0.57
CA MET A 627 -21.47 23.64 -1.56
C MET A 627 -20.11 24.20 -1.16
N LEU A 628 -20.03 25.48 -0.76
CA LEU A 628 -18.78 26.11 -0.35
C LEU A 628 -18.17 25.38 0.85
N GLU A 629 -18.97 25.02 1.84
CA GLU A 629 -18.53 24.26 3.01
C GLU A 629 -17.96 22.90 2.63
N THR A 630 -18.68 22.14 1.80
CA THR A 630 -18.26 20.80 1.33
C THR A 630 -16.96 20.88 0.51
N ILE A 631 -16.91 21.82 -0.43
CA ILE A 631 -15.76 22.00 -1.32
C ILE A 631 -14.54 22.49 -0.54
N SER A 632 -14.73 23.38 0.44
CA SER A 632 -13.64 23.87 1.30
C SER A 632 -13.02 22.75 2.15
N GLY A 633 -13.83 21.82 2.66
CA GLY A 633 -13.32 20.63 3.36
C GLY A 633 -12.47 19.73 2.46
N LEU A 634 -12.95 19.43 1.25
CA LEU A 634 -12.21 18.62 0.27
C LEU A 634 -10.90 19.30 -0.21
N ALA A 635 -10.95 20.62 -0.38
CA ALA A 635 -9.79 21.43 -0.74
C ALA A 635 -8.74 21.42 0.37
N ALA A 636 -9.18 21.55 1.63
CA ALA A 636 -8.30 21.53 2.79
C ALA A 636 -7.49 20.22 2.85
N ASP A 637 -8.13 19.07 2.67
CA ASP A 637 -7.43 17.78 2.67
C ASP A 637 -6.37 17.68 1.57
N SER A 638 -6.70 18.15 0.37
CA SER A 638 -5.84 18.06 -0.80
C SER A 638 -4.67 19.04 -0.75
N ILE A 639 -4.94 20.30 -0.35
CA ILE A 639 -3.94 21.34 -0.16
C ILE A 639 -2.99 20.96 0.98
N TYR A 640 -3.51 20.41 2.08
CA TYR A 640 -2.68 19.90 3.18
C TYR A 640 -1.76 18.76 2.72
N ASN A 641 -2.30 17.80 1.98
CA ASN A 641 -1.49 16.69 1.47
C ASN A 641 -0.40 17.20 0.52
N ALA A 642 -0.71 18.16 -0.36
CA ALA A 642 0.26 18.78 -1.26
C ALA A 642 1.33 19.58 -0.50
N LEU A 643 0.96 20.36 0.52
CA LEU A 643 1.87 21.10 1.39
C LEU A 643 2.81 20.15 2.13
N HIS A 644 2.27 19.14 2.82
CA HIS A 644 3.10 18.16 3.53
C HIS A 644 3.94 17.30 2.59
N HIS A 645 3.47 16.98 1.39
CA HIS A 645 4.30 16.28 0.40
C HIS A 645 5.41 17.18 -0.15
N ALA A 646 5.15 18.46 -0.39
CA ALA A 646 6.16 19.43 -0.80
C ALA A 646 7.22 19.61 0.30
N GLU A 647 6.80 19.79 1.56
CA GLU A 647 7.68 19.84 2.73
C GLU A 647 8.48 18.55 2.88
N THR A 648 7.84 17.38 2.79
CA THR A 648 8.52 16.08 2.89
C THR A 648 9.53 15.88 1.76
N ARG A 649 9.24 16.36 0.55
CA ARG A 649 10.16 16.31 -0.59
C ARG A 649 11.33 17.27 -0.41
N GLU A 650 11.09 18.46 0.11
CA GLU A 650 12.12 19.45 0.39
C GLU A 650 13.07 18.98 1.50
N PHE A 651 12.55 18.41 2.60
CA PHE A 651 13.35 17.76 3.65
C PHE A 651 14.12 16.52 3.14
N ALA A 652 13.57 15.81 2.16
CA ALA A 652 14.23 14.65 1.56
C ALA A 652 15.35 15.02 0.56
N LEU A 653 15.38 16.25 0.07
CA LEU A 653 16.33 16.75 -0.93
C LEU A 653 17.33 17.77 -0.39
N THR A 654 17.17 18.23 0.86
CA THR A 654 18.10 19.13 1.55
C THR A 654 18.89 18.40 2.65
N ASP A 655 20.08 18.89 2.95
CA ASP A 655 20.90 18.46 4.08
C ASP A 655 20.49 19.28 5.31
N PRO A 656 20.07 18.64 6.42
CA PRO A 656 19.51 19.35 7.56
C PRO A 656 20.53 20.17 8.35
N LEU A 657 21.84 19.95 8.13
CA LEU A 657 22.89 20.70 8.82
C LEU A 657 23.26 21.97 8.07
N THR A 658 23.52 21.89 6.77
CA THR A 658 23.98 23.04 5.98
C THR A 658 22.86 23.80 5.29
N GLY A 659 21.65 23.22 5.21
CA GLY A 659 20.53 23.77 4.44
C GLY A 659 20.72 23.65 2.92
N MET A 660 21.82 23.05 2.45
CA MET A 660 22.12 22.86 1.03
C MET A 660 21.39 21.65 0.47
N PRO A 661 21.24 21.52 -0.86
CA PRO A 661 20.84 20.27 -1.48
C PRO A 661 21.70 19.08 -1.02
N ASN A 662 21.09 17.92 -0.85
CA ASN A 662 21.79 16.68 -0.46
C ASN A 662 22.15 15.82 -1.69
N ALA A 663 22.85 14.72 -1.47
CA ALA A 663 23.25 13.79 -2.53
C ALA A 663 22.08 13.33 -3.42
N ARG A 664 20.88 13.09 -2.87
CA ARG A 664 19.71 12.68 -3.65
C ARG A 664 19.27 13.76 -4.63
N SER A 665 19.33 15.02 -4.21
CA SER A 665 19.01 16.17 -5.05
C SER A 665 20.02 16.36 -6.20
N LEU A 666 21.29 16.10 -5.95
CA LEU A 666 22.34 16.11 -6.98
C LEU A 666 22.03 15.15 -8.13
N PHE A 667 21.59 13.91 -7.84
CA PHE A 667 21.21 12.94 -8.88
C PHE A 667 20.04 13.45 -9.73
N PHE A 668 19.05 14.06 -9.10
CA PHE A 668 17.89 14.62 -9.80
C PHE A 668 18.28 15.81 -10.69
N GLN A 669 19.08 16.74 -10.16
CA GLN A 669 19.53 17.91 -10.93
C GLN A 669 20.43 17.50 -12.11
N PHE A 670 21.32 16.54 -11.91
CA PHE A 670 22.18 16.03 -12.99
C PHE A 670 21.37 15.45 -14.16
N ALA A 671 20.29 14.72 -13.87
CA ALA A 671 19.43 14.18 -14.92
C ALA A 671 18.77 15.30 -15.75
N GLN A 672 18.45 16.44 -15.14
CA GLN A 672 17.90 17.60 -15.87
C GLN A 672 18.98 18.29 -16.71
N GLU A 673 20.14 18.58 -16.11
CA GLU A 673 21.21 19.32 -16.77
C GLU A 673 21.90 18.52 -17.89
N SER A 674 22.06 17.20 -17.73
CA SER A 674 22.58 16.34 -18.80
C SER A 674 21.66 16.32 -20.03
N ASN A 675 20.34 16.25 -19.82
CA ASN A 675 19.35 16.36 -20.90
C ASN A 675 19.35 17.75 -21.56
N ARG A 676 19.63 18.80 -20.81
CA ARG A 676 19.77 20.16 -21.35
C ARG A 676 21.05 20.30 -22.18
N ALA A 677 22.18 19.84 -21.64
CA ALA A 677 23.47 19.81 -22.30
C ALA A 677 23.43 19.05 -23.63
N ASN A 678 22.80 17.87 -23.66
CA ASN A 678 22.62 17.09 -24.89
C ASN A 678 21.79 17.80 -25.96
N ARG A 679 20.76 18.56 -25.55
CA ARG A 679 19.90 19.30 -26.50
C ARG A 679 20.56 20.56 -27.03
N GLN A 680 21.31 21.27 -26.19
CA GLN A 680 21.87 22.58 -26.50
C GLN A 680 23.33 22.53 -26.97
N GLY A 681 23.99 21.37 -26.86
CA GLY A 681 25.41 21.22 -27.16
C GLY A 681 26.33 21.97 -26.20
N THR A 682 25.84 22.30 -24.99
CA THR A 682 26.60 23.05 -23.98
C THR A 682 27.40 22.10 -23.08
N PRO A 683 28.62 22.47 -22.65
CA PRO A 683 29.41 21.63 -21.76
C PRO A 683 28.74 21.50 -20.38
N LEU A 684 28.96 20.37 -19.69
CA LEU A 684 28.54 20.16 -18.31
C LEU A 684 29.69 19.51 -17.55
N SER A 685 30.12 20.15 -16.46
CA SER A 685 31.20 19.65 -15.61
C SER A 685 30.71 19.35 -14.20
N VAL A 686 31.34 18.37 -13.55
CA VAL A 686 31.12 17.99 -12.15
C VAL A 686 32.38 18.29 -11.37
N LEU A 687 32.27 19.08 -10.31
CA LEU A 687 33.37 19.42 -9.41
C LEU A 687 33.13 18.78 -8.04
N MET A 688 34.01 17.86 -7.64
CA MET A 688 34.04 17.22 -6.33
C MET A 688 35.01 17.99 -5.42
N MET A 689 34.60 18.19 -4.16
CA MET A 689 35.34 18.96 -3.16
C MET A 689 35.31 18.21 -1.83
N ASP A 690 36.43 18.18 -1.13
CA ASP A 690 36.56 17.50 0.17
C ASP A 690 37.43 18.35 1.10
N LEU A 691 36.99 18.55 2.34
CA LEU A 691 37.71 19.38 3.30
C LEU A 691 38.93 18.67 3.89
N ASP A 692 40.07 19.34 3.83
CA ASP A 692 41.32 18.78 4.31
C ASP A 692 41.37 18.82 5.84
N GLY A 693 41.51 17.64 6.46
CA GLY A 693 41.72 17.53 7.89
C GLY A 693 40.49 17.80 8.75
N PHE A 694 39.28 17.80 8.19
CA PHE A 694 38.05 18.09 8.94
C PHE A 694 37.83 17.19 10.17
N LYS A 695 38.22 15.90 10.09
CA LYS A 695 38.21 15.01 11.26
C LYS A 695 39.04 15.55 12.44
N LYS A 696 40.21 16.14 12.17
CA LYS A 696 41.06 16.76 13.20
C LYS A 696 40.36 17.95 13.86
N ILE A 697 39.58 18.71 13.10
CA ILE A 697 38.77 19.82 13.63
C ILE A 697 37.72 19.28 14.61
N ASN A 698 36.97 18.24 14.22
CA ASN A 698 36.01 17.59 15.11
C ASN A 698 36.65 17.01 16.37
N ASP A 699 37.77 16.32 16.22
CA ASP A 699 38.48 15.67 17.33
C ASP A 699 39.11 16.70 18.29
N THR A 700 39.50 17.88 17.80
CA THR A 700 40.18 18.93 18.60
C THR A 700 39.20 19.90 19.24
N TYR A 701 38.17 20.34 18.50
CA TYR A 701 37.27 21.43 18.90
C TYR A 701 35.84 20.96 19.19
N GLY A 702 35.56 19.67 19.00
CA GLY A 702 34.25 19.08 19.20
C GLY A 702 33.32 19.20 17.99
N HIS A 703 32.31 18.32 17.94
CA HIS A 703 31.36 18.25 16.83
C HIS A 703 30.54 19.53 16.61
N HIS A 704 30.29 20.33 17.65
CA HIS A 704 29.58 21.60 17.51
C HIS A 704 30.36 22.61 16.68
N ALA A 705 31.66 22.78 16.99
CA ALA A 705 32.54 23.66 16.22
C ALA A 705 32.73 23.15 14.78
N GLY A 706 32.83 21.83 14.59
CA GLY A 706 32.88 21.24 13.25
C GLY A 706 31.60 21.48 12.44
N ASN A 707 30.43 21.43 13.07
CA ASN A 707 29.15 21.73 12.43
C ASN A 707 29.05 23.21 12.01
N GLU A 708 29.40 24.15 12.88
CA GLU A 708 29.45 25.59 12.54
C GLU A 708 30.45 25.86 11.41
N PHE A 709 31.61 25.19 11.45
CA PHE A 709 32.63 25.29 10.40
C PHE A 709 32.09 24.79 9.05
N LEU A 710 31.40 23.66 9.02
CA LEU A 710 30.77 23.13 7.80
C LEU A 710 29.71 24.08 7.22
N ILE A 711 28.88 24.69 8.06
CA ILE A 711 27.87 25.67 7.64
C ILE A 711 28.55 26.89 7.01
N GLY A 712 29.60 27.41 7.65
CA GLY A 712 30.38 28.53 7.14
C GLY A 712 31.06 28.24 5.80
N ILE A 713 31.71 27.09 5.69
CA ILE A 713 32.35 26.64 4.44
C ILE A 713 31.34 26.50 3.31
N ALA A 714 30.16 25.93 3.58
CA ALA A 714 29.12 25.81 2.56
C ALA A 714 28.72 27.17 2.00
N GLN A 715 28.58 28.20 2.86
CA GLN A 715 28.27 29.57 2.44
C GLN A 715 29.41 30.20 1.62
N VAL A 716 30.66 29.97 2.01
CA VAL A 716 31.85 30.44 1.27
C VAL A 716 31.90 29.84 -0.13
N ILE A 717 31.65 28.53 -0.27
CA ILE A 717 31.62 27.87 -1.58
C ILE A 717 30.49 28.43 -2.45
N VAL A 718 29.29 28.62 -1.89
CA VAL A 718 28.15 29.21 -2.62
C VAL A 718 28.46 30.63 -3.13
N ALA A 719 29.18 31.44 -2.35
CA ALA A 719 29.53 32.80 -2.76
C ALA A 719 30.45 32.85 -4.00
N GLU A 720 31.21 31.78 -4.27
CA GLU A 720 32.10 31.70 -5.43
C GLU A 720 31.42 31.14 -6.69
N LEU A 721 30.25 30.52 -6.53
CA LEU A 721 29.47 29.89 -7.60
C LEU A 721 28.53 30.88 -8.30
N ARG A 722 28.20 30.60 -9.57
CA ARG A 722 27.23 31.39 -10.35
C ARG A 722 25.80 31.04 -9.93
N SER A 723 24.84 31.93 -10.21
CA SER A 723 23.41 31.69 -9.89
C SER A 723 22.79 30.46 -10.55
N TYR A 724 23.43 29.93 -11.60
CA TYR A 724 22.99 28.74 -12.34
C TYR A 724 23.81 27.49 -12.01
N ASP A 725 24.85 27.61 -11.18
CA ASP A 725 25.62 26.46 -10.69
C ASP A 725 24.85 25.79 -9.54
N TYR A 726 25.03 24.49 -9.39
CA TYR A 726 24.29 23.71 -8.40
C TYR A 726 25.22 23.03 -7.40
N LEU A 727 25.23 23.48 -6.16
CA LEU A 727 26.01 22.88 -5.07
C LEU A 727 25.17 21.93 -4.24
N ALA A 728 25.72 20.75 -3.94
CA ALA A 728 25.12 19.79 -3.02
C ALA A 728 26.17 19.27 -2.01
N ARG A 729 25.73 18.98 -0.79
CA ARG A 729 26.51 18.22 0.18
C ARG A 729 26.35 16.73 -0.12
N TYR A 730 27.44 16.07 -0.48
CA TYR A 730 27.40 14.67 -0.94
C TYR A 730 27.47 13.69 0.23
N ALA A 731 28.43 13.88 1.14
CA ALA A 731 28.57 13.09 2.36
C ALA A 731 29.50 13.82 3.34
N GLY A 732 29.17 13.89 4.64
CA GLY A 732 30.11 14.38 5.66
C GLY A 732 30.73 15.75 5.33
N ASP A 733 32.01 15.77 4.97
CA ASP A 733 32.85 16.91 4.58
C ASP A 733 33.01 17.11 3.05
N GLU A 734 32.28 16.32 2.26
CA GLU A 734 32.32 16.33 0.80
C GLU A 734 31.17 17.13 0.17
N PHE A 735 31.52 17.97 -0.81
CA PHE A 735 30.60 18.76 -1.61
C PHE A 735 30.77 18.47 -3.10
N VAL A 736 29.67 18.55 -3.86
CA VAL A 736 29.68 18.40 -5.31
C VAL A 736 28.97 19.58 -5.94
N ALA A 737 29.61 20.22 -6.93
CA ALA A 737 28.98 21.21 -7.79
C ALA A 737 28.75 20.66 -9.20
N LEU A 738 27.56 20.93 -9.76
CA LEU A 738 27.28 20.83 -11.19
C LEU A 738 27.47 22.20 -11.82
N LEU A 739 28.22 22.25 -12.92
CA LEU A 739 28.63 23.49 -13.59
C LEU A 739 28.16 23.47 -15.07
N PRO A 740 26.89 23.83 -15.34
CA PRO A 740 26.36 23.89 -16.69
C PRO A 740 26.99 25.04 -17.48
N GLY A 741 27.43 24.77 -18.71
CA GLY A 741 28.00 25.77 -19.61
C GLY A 741 29.43 26.22 -19.27
N ALA A 742 30.07 25.65 -18.24
CA ALA A 742 31.44 26.00 -17.88
C ALA A 742 32.47 25.31 -18.79
N THR A 743 33.38 26.11 -19.35
CA THR A 743 34.54 25.59 -20.11
C THR A 743 35.62 25.07 -19.17
N GLU A 744 36.64 24.40 -19.70
CA GLU A 744 37.77 23.91 -18.90
C GLU A 744 38.48 25.04 -18.13
N SER A 745 38.73 26.17 -18.79
CA SER A 745 39.33 27.35 -18.16
C SER A 745 38.45 27.92 -17.05
N ASP A 746 37.13 28.00 -17.26
CA ASP A 746 36.18 28.48 -16.23
C ASP A 746 36.22 27.60 -14.98
N VAL A 747 36.35 26.29 -15.16
CA VAL A 747 36.38 25.32 -14.07
C VAL A 747 37.71 25.41 -13.32
N GLU A 748 38.84 25.56 -14.01
CA GLU A 748 40.16 25.76 -13.38
C GLU A 748 40.20 27.06 -12.57
N ASP A 749 39.67 28.15 -13.12
CA ASP A 749 39.57 29.44 -12.42
C ASP A 749 38.66 29.35 -11.18
N LEU A 750 37.52 28.67 -11.31
CA LEU A 750 36.61 28.41 -10.18
C LEU A 750 37.29 27.56 -9.10
N MET A 751 38.02 26.51 -9.49
CA MET A 751 38.76 25.67 -8.54
C MET A 751 39.76 26.51 -7.73
N TRP A 752 40.50 27.40 -8.38
CA TRP A 752 41.45 28.28 -7.70
C TRP A 752 40.74 29.25 -6.74
N ARG A 753 39.62 29.87 -7.16
CA ARG A 753 38.85 30.79 -6.31
C ARG A 753 38.26 30.10 -5.09
N VAL A 754 37.59 28.96 -5.28
CA VAL A 754 37.01 28.16 -4.19
C VAL A 754 38.09 27.72 -3.21
N GLN A 755 39.22 27.25 -3.72
CA GLN A 755 40.33 26.80 -2.89
C GLN A 755 40.85 27.92 -2.00
N ARG A 756 41.10 29.10 -2.57
CA ARG A 756 41.57 30.27 -1.83
C ARG A 756 40.52 30.78 -0.83
N ALA A 757 39.26 30.87 -1.23
CA ALA A 757 38.19 31.35 -0.36
C ALA A 757 37.99 30.47 0.88
N VAL A 758 38.12 29.14 0.71
CA VAL A 758 38.07 28.18 1.82
C VAL A 758 39.30 28.30 2.73
N GLU A 759 40.50 28.44 2.17
CA GLU A 759 41.74 28.61 2.94
C GLU A 759 41.77 29.93 3.75
N ASP A 760 41.21 31.00 3.18
CA ASP A 760 41.09 32.32 3.82
C ASP A 760 39.97 32.35 4.89
N TYR A 761 39.05 31.38 4.88
CA TYR A 761 37.96 31.31 5.86
C TYR A 761 38.46 30.85 7.23
N THR A 762 38.27 31.70 8.25
CA THR A 762 38.60 31.38 9.64
C THR A 762 37.36 31.49 10.53
N LEU A 763 37.03 30.42 11.26
CA LEU A 763 35.96 30.42 12.26
C LEU A 763 36.55 30.74 13.65
N PRO A 764 36.09 31.81 14.33
CA PRO A 764 36.49 32.08 15.71
C PRO A 764 35.80 31.12 16.69
N ILE A 765 36.57 30.47 17.57
CA ILE A 765 36.06 29.59 18.62
C ILE A 765 36.25 30.24 20.00
N HIS A 766 35.42 29.84 20.97
CA HIS A 766 35.62 30.18 22.39
C HIS A 766 37.07 29.88 22.82
N ASN A 767 37.73 30.84 23.49
CA ASN A 767 39.16 30.90 23.86
C ASN A 767 40.10 31.62 22.86
N GLY A 768 39.57 32.35 21.88
CA GLY A 768 40.38 33.23 21.01
C GLY A 768 41.20 32.48 19.94
N GLN A 769 40.96 31.18 19.78
CA GLN A 769 41.54 30.34 18.73
C GLN A 769 40.71 30.47 17.45
N ARG A 770 41.38 30.36 16.30
CA ARG A 770 40.76 30.37 14.97
C ARG A 770 40.97 29.02 14.32
N VAL A 771 39.92 28.50 13.66
CA VAL A 771 39.98 27.27 12.88
C VAL A 771 39.92 27.60 11.41
N ASN A 772 40.82 27.00 10.64
CA ASN A 772 40.85 27.03 9.19
C ASN A 772 41.06 25.59 8.66
N ALA A 773 40.73 25.40 7.38
CA ALA A 773 40.95 24.15 6.67
C ALA A 773 41.28 24.43 5.19
N GLY A 774 42.00 23.52 4.56
CA GLY A 774 42.11 23.48 3.10
C GLY A 774 40.92 22.75 2.48
N VAL A 775 40.82 22.82 1.15
CA VAL A 775 39.90 22.00 0.36
C VAL A 775 40.64 21.37 -0.81
N SER A 776 40.43 20.07 -0.98
CA SER A 776 40.92 19.31 -2.13
C SER A 776 39.84 19.23 -3.19
N LEU A 777 40.21 19.44 -4.46
CA LEU A 777 39.25 19.60 -5.56
C LEU A 777 39.58 18.67 -6.73
N GLY A 778 38.55 18.14 -7.39
CA GLY A 778 38.68 17.32 -8.60
C GLY A 778 37.48 17.47 -9.53
N THR A 779 37.72 17.54 -10.84
CA THR A 779 36.68 17.79 -11.84
C THR A 779 36.55 16.65 -12.86
N ALA A 780 35.35 16.47 -13.43
CA ALA A 780 35.09 15.59 -14.57
C ALA A 780 34.06 16.18 -15.55
N ARG A 781 34.19 15.90 -16.85
CA ARG A 781 33.33 16.44 -17.93
C ARG A 781 32.37 15.42 -18.52
N TYR A 782 31.07 15.76 -18.49
CA TYR A 782 29.99 14.97 -19.10
C TYR A 782 30.09 14.94 -20.63
N GLY A 783 29.83 13.78 -21.23
CA GLY A 783 29.86 13.58 -22.69
C GLY A 783 31.25 13.46 -23.31
N ILE A 784 32.31 13.78 -22.56
CA ILE A 784 33.71 13.60 -22.98
C ILE A 784 34.34 12.45 -22.19
N GLU A 785 34.22 12.48 -20.87
CA GLU A 785 34.90 11.52 -19.98
C GLU A 785 33.98 10.40 -19.51
N ALA A 786 32.69 10.70 -19.33
CA ALA A 786 31.64 9.72 -19.06
C ALA A 786 30.23 10.29 -19.28
N ASP A 787 29.26 9.38 -19.44
CA ASP A 787 27.84 9.70 -19.68
C ASP A 787 26.93 9.46 -18.48
N SER A 788 27.48 9.09 -17.32
CA SER A 788 26.72 8.89 -16.08
C SER A 788 27.36 9.62 -14.90
N LEU A 789 26.52 10.15 -14.00
CA LEU A 789 26.98 10.87 -12.81
C LEU A 789 27.90 10.00 -11.95
N GLU A 790 27.55 8.73 -11.73
CA GLU A 790 28.38 7.80 -10.94
C GLU A 790 29.80 7.67 -11.47
N ARG A 791 29.96 7.60 -12.80
CA ARG A 791 31.27 7.47 -13.43
C ARG A 791 32.03 8.78 -13.45
N LEU A 792 31.34 9.91 -13.61
CA LEU A 792 31.92 11.25 -13.48
C LEU A 792 32.43 11.49 -12.06
N LEU A 793 31.61 11.20 -11.04
CA LEU A 793 32.00 11.29 -9.64
C LEU A 793 33.23 10.44 -9.35
N LYS A 794 33.30 9.22 -9.87
CA LYS A 794 34.48 8.34 -9.71
C LYS A 794 35.76 8.92 -10.34
N ILE A 795 35.64 9.67 -11.44
CA ILE A 795 36.79 10.33 -12.09
C ILE A 795 37.19 11.57 -11.31
N ALA A 796 36.21 12.40 -10.92
CA ALA A 796 36.41 13.60 -10.12
C ALA A 796 37.04 13.29 -8.76
N ASP A 797 36.53 12.27 -8.06
CA ASP A 797 37.07 11.76 -6.80
C ASP A 797 38.53 11.31 -6.92
N ARG A 798 38.88 10.56 -7.96
CA ARG A 798 40.28 10.18 -8.22
C ARG A 798 41.21 11.38 -8.43
N ARG A 799 40.72 12.45 -9.06
CA ARG A 799 41.48 13.70 -9.28
C ARG A 799 41.61 14.51 -7.99
N MET A 800 40.52 14.60 -7.24
CA MET A 800 40.48 15.20 -5.91
C MET A 800 41.46 14.51 -4.96
N TYR A 801 41.49 13.17 -4.94
CA TYR A 801 42.42 12.41 -4.12
C TYR A 801 43.89 12.66 -4.51
N LYS A 802 44.20 12.80 -5.81
CA LYS A 802 45.53 13.20 -6.27
C LYS A 802 45.89 14.62 -5.82
N ASN A 803 44.95 15.56 -5.93
CA ASN A 803 45.12 16.92 -5.43
C ASN A 803 45.42 16.93 -3.92
N LYS A 804 44.67 16.14 -3.14
CA LYS A 804 44.88 15.94 -1.69
C LYS A 804 46.27 15.41 -1.35
N GLN A 805 46.78 14.44 -2.12
CA GLN A 805 48.12 13.91 -1.92
C GLN A 805 49.22 14.94 -2.20
N LEU A 806 49.09 15.72 -3.28
CA LEU A 806 50.05 16.77 -3.62
C LEU A 806 50.08 17.87 -2.57
N ARG A 807 48.90 18.27 -2.06
CA ARG A 807 48.77 19.27 -0.99
C ARG A 807 49.44 18.80 0.31
N ARG A 808 49.20 17.56 0.74
CA ARG A 808 49.88 16.97 1.92
C ARG A 808 51.39 16.90 1.77
N GLN A 809 51.91 16.61 0.57
CA GLN A 809 53.35 16.63 0.31
C GLN A 809 53.93 18.04 0.41
N HIS A 810 53.21 19.05 -0.09
CA HIS A 810 53.61 20.45 0.01
C HIS A 810 53.61 20.93 1.46
N GLU A 811 52.56 20.65 2.24
CA GLU A 811 52.51 20.95 3.68
C GLU A 811 53.67 20.30 4.45
N PHE A 812 53.96 19.03 4.18
CA PHE A 812 55.08 18.33 4.80
C PHE A 812 56.45 18.93 4.45
N LEU A 813 56.64 19.38 3.20
CA LEU A 813 57.89 20.03 2.76
C LEU A 813 58.04 21.44 3.37
N MET A 814 56.95 22.17 3.57
CA MET A 814 56.97 23.49 4.24
C MET A 814 57.26 23.36 5.73
N GLU A 815 56.62 22.41 6.43
CA GLU A 815 56.93 22.12 7.85
C GLU A 815 58.39 21.67 8.03
N ALA A 816 58.93 20.86 7.11
CA ALA A 816 60.33 20.44 7.14
C ALA A 816 61.31 21.60 6.86
N GLY A 817 60.93 22.56 6.00
CA GLY A 817 61.70 23.77 5.71
C GLY A 817 61.74 24.74 6.90
N GLU A 818 60.60 25.00 7.54
CA GLU A 818 60.52 25.83 8.76
C GLU A 818 61.28 25.20 9.93
N PHE A 819 61.25 23.86 10.07
CA PHE A 819 62.10 23.16 11.05
C PHE A 819 63.59 23.31 10.74
N GLY A 820 63.97 23.28 9.46
CA GLY A 820 65.34 23.53 9.01
C GLY A 820 65.84 24.93 9.35
N ASP A 821 65.02 25.95 9.11
CA ASP A 821 65.34 27.35 9.43
C ASP A 821 65.33 27.63 10.94
N ALA A 822 64.42 27.00 11.70
CA ALA A 822 64.39 27.10 13.16
C ALA A 822 65.63 26.45 13.80
N VAL A 823 66.06 25.29 13.30
CA VAL A 823 67.31 24.63 13.75
C VAL A 823 68.53 25.45 13.35
N ALA A 824 68.56 26.04 12.16
CA ALA A 824 69.64 26.93 11.72
C ALA A 824 69.74 28.20 12.58
N GLN A 825 68.60 28.79 13.00
CA GLN A 825 68.58 29.94 13.91
C GLN A 825 69.03 29.59 15.35
N VAL A 826 68.75 28.37 15.82
CA VAL A 826 69.23 27.90 17.13
C VAL A 826 70.73 27.64 17.10
N ILE A 827 71.26 27.06 16.03
CA ILE A 827 72.71 26.85 15.84
C ILE A 827 73.46 28.17 15.64
N ALA A 828 72.85 29.18 15.00
CA ALA A 828 73.45 30.51 14.84
C ALA A 828 73.44 31.36 16.14
N ARG A 829 72.71 30.92 17.18
CA ARG A 829 72.64 31.58 18.51
C ARG A 829 73.42 30.83 19.60
N SER A 830 74.02 29.68 19.28
CA SER A 830 74.97 28.93 20.12
C SER A 830 76.39 29.12 19.62
#